data_AF-A0AAP6VPT9-F1
#
_entry.id   AF-A0AAP6VPT9-F1
#
_cell.length_a   1.000
_cell.length_b   1.000
_cell.length_c   1.000
_cell.angle_alpha   90.00
_cell.angle_beta   90.00
_cell.angle_gamma   90.00
#
_symmetry.space_group_name_H-M   'P 1'
#
loop_
_entity.id
_entity.type
_entity.pdbx_description
1 polymer ?
#
loop_
_entity_poly.entity_id
_entity_poly.type
_entity_poly.pdbx_seq_one_letter_code
_entity_poly.pdbx_strand_id
1 'polypeptide(L)'
;MLKHLLLAGTIVTAPSIHGHPNDGYTLDPATQTVTADRHAFRLGPGTFLLTAETGATSSPYIFTDALKALEAISKNSSGNATLLVTPGVYWLDDPDDPAVRRNPKNSGAIPYAAEISCDTLSLIGLSEDPADIVFAVNRGQTQGALGNYTMLHFKGHSLIAENMTFGNYCNVDLIYPRNPSLNRPKRRNAIVQAQVGICENTDRLFARNCRFISRLNLCPLSGARRSLYKDCYFECTDDALSGSAVYLDCRFTFFSGKPFYSTASTGAIFLNCDIHTKVRGTQYLTKVPGMVSMIDTRWTSDSPVDIQWTRDSSPVRCYQSGITLNGTAITIDARRPELSADISDTPLLRAYKISSGGKTVYNILNLLGGTDGWDPLGQSESMAELEKALSATLTGLPVALKIETPSKKLSAQGDSMLLKPSLRLWGDYPAPASASGLTWNAPTTLRLSASANSTAIVSANSFPREMICEISAVSPYGLTGATSVTVDAWLKTAPQFTSTPVITADKNTLKLDYSLSGNSRDDSHIIWYRSTRPDHSDSVAVRHGRGLSARSYPLTCADRGFYISASVMPKNADSEEGHAMVASMSAPVNTIMLRSLQKSEKSIVTSFAEVPIRKGTPGRQGFWHFDTFKPSDTALHDWTPDGSAGWYYGHGTDAATGIGLVQSTKGARLFYTPVREKCRNMRVSLIAEPCKGPGQGFGSATGQYMDICIKFDPVSLTGYALRIERTPDFNKAVTFTLVQYSSGAVSPISKAVATSCYRNPCTIVVELRGDRLTALARTGAPAAEAADPAIKPDVSLSATVSPTDGTSLAIQHTGSAGASATLLRDLEVNWD
;
A
#
# COMPACT_ATOMS: atom_id res chain seq x y z
N MET A 1 -65.79 -18.11 -63.96
CA MET A 1 -65.32 -16.80 -64.46
C MET A 1 -65.51 -15.75 -63.37
N LEU A 2 -64.65 -14.72 -63.37
CA LEU A 2 -64.83 -13.36 -62.80
C LEU A 2 -64.97 -13.11 -61.27
N LYS A 3 -63.92 -12.43 -60.77
CA LYS A 3 -63.91 -11.10 -60.08
C LYS A 3 -64.46 -10.90 -58.64
N HIS A 4 -63.49 -10.62 -57.76
CA HIS A 4 -63.35 -9.45 -56.86
C HIS A 4 -64.51 -8.88 -56.03
N LEU A 5 -64.19 -8.61 -54.76
CA LEU A 5 -64.22 -7.23 -54.25
C LEU A 5 -62.99 -6.96 -53.35
N LEU A 6 -62.44 -5.75 -53.38
CA LEU A 6 -61.45 -5.25 -52.40
C LEU A 6 -62.18 -4.57 -51.25
N LEU A 7 -61.56 -4.54 -50.06
CA LEU A 7 -61.60 -3.36 -49.18
C LEU A 7 -60.22 -3.17 -48.54
N ALA A 8 -59.74 -1.93 -48.46
CA ALA A 8 -58.41 -1.61 -47.96
C ALA A 8 -58.37 -1.55 -46.42
N GLY A 9 -57.33 -2.13 -45.81
CA GLY A 9 -57.05 -2.01 -44.38
C GLY A 9 -55.93 -0.98 -44.14
N THR A 10 -56.25 0.08 -43.41
CA THR A 10 -55.28 1.12 -43.04
C THR A 10 -54.30 0.58 -42.01
N ILE A 11 -52.99 0.60 -42.34
CA ILE A 11 -51.93 0.24 -41.39
C ILE A 11 -51.82 1.37 -40.35
N VAL A 12 -52.14 1.05 -39.09
CA VAL A 12 -51.86 1.94 -37.95
C VAL A 12 -50.38 1.80 -37.62
N THR A 13 -49.58 2.78 -37.99
CA THR A 13 -48.16 2.87 -37.59
C THR A 13 -48.07 3.13 -36.09
N ALA A 14 -47.32 2.30 -35.37
CA ALA A 14 -46.97 2.58 -33.98
C ALA A 14 -46.17 3.89 -33.88
N PRO A 15 -46.30 4.65 -32.78
CA PRO A 15 -45.54 5.89 -32.61
C PRO A 15 -44.05 5.61 -32.57
N SER A 16 -43.28 6.43 -33.30
CA SER A 16 -41.82 6.44 -33.26
C SER A 16 -41.33 6.87 -31.87
N ILE A 17 -40.39 6.10 -31.32
CA ILE A 17 -39.61 6.52 -30.15
C ILE A 17 -38.58 7.54 -30.63
N HIS A 18 -38.98 8.80 -30.63
CA HIS A 18 -38.05 9.90 -30.81
C HIS A 18 -37.31 10.12 -29.49
N GLY A 19 -36.00 9.85 -29.46
CA GLY A 19 -35.12 10.44 -28.46
C GLY A 19 -35.28 11.96 -28.48
N HIS A 20 -34.97 12.64 -27.37
CA HIS A 20 -35.16 14.09 -27.33
C HIS A 20 -34.34 14.75 -28.46
N PRO A 21 -34.82 15.85 -29.10
CA PRO A 21 -34.19 16.42 -30.30
C PRO A 21 -32.70 16.81 -30.19
N ASN A 22 -32.14 16.80 -28.98
CA ASN A 22 -30.76 17.17 -28.65
C ASN A 22 -29.89 15.96 -28.23
N ASP A 23 -30.39 14.72 -28.31
CA ASP A 23 -29.71 13.53 -27.77
C ASP A 23 -28.78 12.82 -28.76
N GLY A 24 -28.72 13.25 -30.03
CA GLY A 24 -27.76 12.73 -31.01
C GLY A 24 -28.02 11.32 -31.54
N TYR A 25 -29.04 10.61 -31.04
CA TYR A 25 -29.42 9.27 -31.47
C TYR A 25 -30.93 9.13 -31.80
N THR A 26 -31.27 8.11 -32.57
CA THR A 26 -32.66 7.66 -32.81
C THR A 26 -32.77 6.14 -32.67
N LEU A 27 -33.92 5.66 -32.23
CA LEU A 27 -34.28 4.23 -32.26
C LEU A 27 -35.45 4.05 -33.22
N ASP A 28 -35.29 3.21 -34.23
CA ASP A 28 -36.40 2.70 -35.04
C ASP A 28 -36.99 1.43 -34.39
N PRO A 29 -38.22 1.50 -33.83
CA PRO A 29 -38.88 0.37 -33.19
C PRO A 29 -39.14 -0.82 -34.13
N ALA A 30 -39.35 -0.55 -35.43
CA ALA A 30 -39.77 -1.54 -36.42
C ALA A 30 -38.60 -2.34 -36.97
N THR A 31 -37.45 -1.70 -37.24
CA THR A 31 -36.23 -2.40 -37.69
C THR A 31 -35.32 -2.83 -36.54
N GLN A 32 -35.58 -2.35 -35.31
CA GLN A 32 -34.68 -2.43 -34.16
C GLN A 32 -33.28 -1.89 -34.48
N THR A 33 -33.24 -0.71 -35.10
CA THR A 33 -31.99 -0.03 -35.47
C THR A 33 -31.81 1.22 -34.61
N VAL A 34 -30.70 1.29 -33.89
CA VAL A 34 -30.24 2.52 -33.24
C VAL A 34 -29.33 3.26 -34.21
N THR A 35 -29.63 4.51 -34.55
CA THR A 35 -28.76 5.35 -35.36
C THR A 35 -28.16 6.45 -34.50
N ALA A 36 -26.84 6.51 -34.42
CA ALA A 36 -26.09 7.51 -33.66
C ALA A 36 -24.80 7.85 -34.40
N ASP A 37 -24.41 9.13 -34.42
CA ASP A 37 -23.17 9.62 -35.04
C ASP A 37 -22.89 9.02 -36.44
N ARG A 38 -23.93 9.03 -37.30
CA ARG A 38 -23.98 8.48 -38.67
C ARG A 38 -23.78 6.96 -38.80
N HIS A 39 -23.67 6.22 -37.71
CA HIS A 39 -23.62 4.76 -37.68
C HIS A 39 -24.99 4.18 -37.34
N ALA A 40 -25.35 3.07 -38.00
CA ALA A 40 -26.60 2.34 -37.78
C ALA A 40 -26.32 0.98 -37.15
N PHE A 41 -26.72 0.81 -35.89
CA PHE A 41 -26.54 -0.40 -35.10
C PHE A 41 -27.85 -1.18 -35.06
N ARG A 42 -27.90 -2.34 -35.73
CA ARG A 42 -29.03 -3.26 -35.62
C ARG A 42 -28.91 -4.07 -34.33
N LEU A 43 -29.94 -4.02 -33.49
CA LEU A 43 -30.01 -4.80 -32.26
C LEU A 43 -30.15 -6.30 -32.56
N GLY A 44 -29.57 -7.14 -31.71
CA GLY A 44 -29.48 -8.57 -31.92
C GLY A 44 -28.64 -9.28 -30.86
N PRO A 45 -28.34 -10.57 -31.03
CA PRO A 45 -27.61 -11.36 -30.03
C PRO A 45 -26.27 -10.77 -29.56
N GLY A 46 -25.57 -10.00 -30.41
CA GLY A 46 -24.32 -9.31 -30.08
C GLY A 46 -24.45 -7.78 -29.89
N THR A 47 -25.65 -7.20 -29.96
CA THR A 47 -25.84 -5.74 -29.90
C THR A 47 -27.10 -5.41 -29.10
N PHE A 48 -26.90 -4.79 -27.95
CA PHE A 48 -27.93 -4.49 -26.95
C PHE A 48 -28.07 -2.98 -26.74
N LEU A 49 -29.23 -2.55 -26.27
CA LEU A 49 -29.51 -1.16 -25.87
C LEU A 49 -29.92 -1.09 -24.40
N LEU A 50 -29.28 -0.21 -23.64
CA LEU A 50 -29.69 0.20 -22.30
C LEU A 50 -30.26 1.62 -22.37
N THR A 51 -31.54 1.78 -22.03
CA THR A 51 -32.26 3.05 -22.09
C THR A 51 -32.90 3.43 -20.75
N ALA A 52 -32.96 4.74 -20.46
CA ALA A 52 -33.73 5.27 -19.34
C ALA A 52 -35.25 5.37 -19.64
N GLU A 53 -35.65 5.20 -20.90
CA GLU A 53 -37.03 5.40 -21.36
C GLU A 53 -37.95 4.22 -21.00
N THR A 54 -38.85 4.45 -20.04
CA THR A 54 -39.88 3.48 -19.65
C THR A 54 -40.98 3.41 -20.71
N GLY A 55 -40.97 2.36 -21.52
CA GLY A 55 -41.91 2.17 -22.64
C GLY A 55 -41.26 1.66 -23.93
N ALA A 56 -39.94 1.46 -23.94
CA ALA A 56 -39.23 0.83 -25.05
C ALA A 56 -39.81 -0.56 -25.41
N THR A 57 -39.62 -0.97 -26.67
CA THR A 57 -40.31 -2.12 -27.26
C THR A 57 -40.05 -3.45 -26.56
N SER A 58 -40.91 -4.44 -26.81
CA SER A 58 -40.79 -5.82 -26.31
C SER A 58 -39.63 -6.63 -26.91
N SER A 59 -38.51 -5.98 -27.24
CA SER A 59 -37.31 -6.64 -27.76
C SER A 59 -36.51 -7.28 -26.62
N PRO A 60 -35.99 -8.51 -26.79
CA PRO A 60 -35.09 -9.13 -25.82
C PRO A 60 -33.70 -8.46 -25.78
N TYR A 61 -33.43 -7.48 -26.64
CA TYR A 61 -32.16 -6.78 -26.75
C TYR A 61 -32.19 -5.35 -26.17
N ILE A 62 -33.33 -4.91 -25.63
CA ILE A 62 -33.49 -3.60 -25.00
C ILE A 62 -33.75 -3.78 -23.50
N PHE A 63 -33.03 -3.01 -22.68
CA PHE A 63 -33.09 -3.06 -21.22
C PHE A 63 -33.29 -1.67 -20.64
N THR A 64 -34.01 -1.58 -19.52
CA THR A 64 -34.07 -0.39 -18.65
C THR A 64 -33.31 -0.60 -17.34
N ASP A 65 -32.58 -1.72 -17.23
CA ASP A 65 -31.88 -2.20 -16.04
C ASP A 65 -30.48 -2.63 -16.46
N ALA A 66 -29.47 -1.94 -15.93
CA ALA A 66 -28.08 -2.15 -16.32
C ALA A 66 -27.55 -3.52 -15.90
N LEU A 67 -27.97 -4.05 -14.75
CA LEU A 67 -27.54 -5.38 -14.30
C LEU A 67 -28.12 -6.46 -15.22
N LYS A 68 -29.39 -6.34 -15.62
CA LYS A 68 -30.00 -7.27 -16.58
C LYS A 68 -29.34 -7.23 -17.96
N ALA A 69 -28.92 -6.05 -18.43
CA ALA A 69 -28.17 -5.90 -19.68
C ALA A 69 -26.80 -6.60 -19.60
N LEU A 70 -26.05 -6.38 -18.51
CA LEU A 70 -24.73 -6.99 -18.28
C LEU A 70 -24.81 -8.51 -18.05
N GLU A 71 -25.88 -8.99 -17.42
CA GLU A 71 -26.19 -10.42 -17.32
C GLU A 71 -26.50 -11.03 -18.69
N ALA A 72 -27.27 -10.35 -19.55
CA ALA A 72 -27.59 -10.84 -20.89
C ALA A 72 -26.34 -10.95 -21.78
N ILE A 73 -25.45 -9.95 -21.69
CA ILE A 73 -24.12 -9.98 -22.30
C ILE A 73 -23.31 -11.18 -21.80
N SER A 74 -23.29 -11.44 -20.49
CA SER A 74 -22.53 -12.57 -19.93
C SER A 74 -23.10 -13.95 -20.25
N LYS A 75 -24.35 -14.02 -20.72
CA LYS A 75 -25.02 -15.24 -21.19
C LYS A 75 -24.95 -15.39 -22.72
N ASN A 76 -24.38 -14.42 -23.43
CA ASN A 76 -24.27 -14.43 -24.88
C ASN A 76 -23.18 -15.38 -25.37
N SER A 77 -23.53 -16.28 -26.29
CA SER A 77 -22.62 -17.28 -26.85
C SER A 77 -21.72 -16.78 -27.98
N SER A 78 -21.88 -15.54 -28.48
CA SER A 78 -21.06 -15.03 -29.60
C SER A 78 -19.65 -14.59 -29.20
N GLY A 79 -19.32 -14.53 -27.90
CA GLY A 79 -18.04 -14.02 -27.38
C GLY A 79 -17.86 -12.51 -27.50
N ASN A 80 -18.44 -11.89 -28.54
CA ASN A 80 -18.39 -10.46 -28.80
C ASN A 80 -19.76 -9.80 -28.54
N ALA A 81 -19.78 -8.70 -27.80
CA ALA A 81 -21.00 -7.93 -27.50
C ALA A 81 -20.76 -6.41 -27.55
N THR A 82 -21.79 -5.67 -27.96
CA THR A 82 -21.86 -4.20 -27.85
C THR A 82 -23.08 -3.82 -27.01
N LEU A 83 -22.89 -2.95 -26.02
CA LEU A 83 -23.95 -2.30 -25.27
C LEU A 83 -23.97 -0.82 -25.61
N LEU A 84 -25.03 -0.40 -26.29
CA LEU A 84 -25.34 1.01 -26.52
C LEU A 84 -26.06 1.56 -25.29
N VAL A 85 -25.71 2.75 -24.83
CA VAL A 85 -26.27 3.35 -23.61
C VAL A 85 -26.79 4.77 -23.89
N THR A 86 -28.07 5.01 -23.63
CA THR A 86 -28.69 6.35 -23.78
C THR A 86 -28.34 7.27 -22.60
N PRO A 87 -28.48 8.61 -22.72
CA PRO A 87 -28.40 9.54 -21.58
C PRO A 87 -29.19 9.08 -20.35
N GLY A 88 -28.54 9.06 -19.18
CA GLY A 88 -29.16 8.66 -17.92
C GLY A 88 -28.14 8.37 -16.81
N VAL A 89 -28.65 8.19 -15.59
CA VAL A 89 -27.89 7.66 -14.44
C VAL A 89 -28.37 6.25 -14.14
N TYR A 90 -27.49 5.28 -14.37
CA TYR A 90 -27.75 3.85 -14.18
C TYR A 90 -27.05 3.38 -12.92
N TRP A 91 -27.82 3.12 -11.87
CA TRP A 91 -27.32 2.54 -10.62
C TRP A 91 -27.12 1.04 -10.79
N LEU A 92 -25.87 0.59 -10.74
CA LEU A 92 -25.51 -0.84 -10.74
C LEU A 92 -25.61 -1.47 -9.35
N ASP A 93 -25.93 -0.66 -8.34
CA ASP A 93 -26.21 -1.06 -6.97
C ASP A 93 -27.10 0.00 -6.33
N ASP A 94 -28.14 -0.44 -5.62
CA ASP A 94 -29.07 0.45 -4.91
C ASP A 94 -28.28 1.27 -3.87
N PRO A 95 -28.21 2.61 -4.03
CA PRO A 95 -27.44 3.46 -3.15
C PRO A 95 -28.18 3.80 -1.84
N ASP A 96 -29.47 3.52 -1.73
CA ASP A 96 -30.31 3.74 -0.55
C ASP A 96 -30.45 2.47 0.31
N ASP A 97 -30.24 1.28 -0.26
CA ASP A 97 -30.22 0.01 0.49
C ASP A 97 -29.20 0.03 1.65
N PRO A 98 -29.64 -0.14 2.92
CA PRO A 98 -28.76 -0.11 4.09
C PRO A 98 -27.88 -1.37 4.24
N ALA A 99 -28.15 -2.45 3.52
CA ALA A 99 -27.43 -3.71 3.68
C ALA A 99 -25.96 -3.59 3.27
N VAL A 100 -25.05 -4.18 4.07
CA VAL A 100 -23.61 -4.16 3.80
C VAL A 100 -23.26 -5.22 2.78
N ARG A 101 -22.72 -4.82 1.62
CA ARG A 101 -22.26 -5.73 0.55
C ARG A 101 -21.04 -6.52 1.00
N ARG A 102 -21.00 -7.81 0.69
CA ARG A 102 -19.94 -8.76 1.06
C ARG A 102 -19.80 -9.80 -0.04
N ASN A 103 -18.60 -10.30 -0.28
CA ASN A 103 -18.45 -11.47 -1.14
C ASN A 103 -19.01 -12.72 -0.43
N PRO A 104 -19.90 -13.52 -1.05
CA PRO A 104 -20.56 -14.65 -0.40
C PRO A 104 -19.61 -15.78 0.04
N LYS A 105 -18.34 -15.78 -0.38
CA LYS A 105 -17.32 -16.77 0.04
C LYS A 105 -16.62 -16.43 1.37
N ASN A 106 -16.97 -15.33 2.05
CA ASN A 106 -16.50 -14.97 3.41
C ASN A 106 -14.96 -14.89 3.62
N SER A 107 -14.16 -14.76 2.55
CA SER A 107 -12.68 -14.81 2.58
C SER A 107 -11.99 -13.45 2.36
N GLY A 108 -12.60 -12.35 2.82
CA GLY A 108 -12.11 -10.99 2.54
C GLY A 108 -12.09 -10.57 1.06
N ALA A 109 -12.62 -11.40 0.16
CA ALA A 109 -12.63 -11.18 -1.28
C ALA A 109 -13.47 -9.96 -1.69
N ILE A 110 -13.15 -9.39 -2.85
CA ILE A 110 -13.77 -8.17 -3.37
C ILE A 110 -15.28 -8.38 -3.60
N PRO A 111 -16.16 -7.48 -3.11
CA PRO A 111 -17.56 -7.41 -3.51
C PRO A 111 -17.72 -6.57 -4.79
N TYR A 112 -18.38 -7.13 -5.79
CA TYR A 112 -18.66 -6.51 -7.08
C TYR A 112 -20.13 -6.05 -7.18
N ALA A 113 -20.41 -5.01 -7.97
CA ALA A 113 -21.78 -4.68 -8.38
C ALA A 113 -22.22 -5.54 -9.56
N ALA A 114 -21.36 -5.68 -10.57
CA ALA A 114 -21.55 -6.60 -11.69
C ALA A 114 -20.24 -7.35 -12.01
N GLU A 115 -20.36 -8.66 -12.26
CA GLU A 115 -19.32 -9.45 -12.91
C GLU A 115 -19.74 -9.74 -14.36
N ILE A 116 -18.88 -9.44 -15.32
CA ILE A 116 -19.16 -9.52 -16.75
C ILE A 116 -18.17 -10.48 -17.40
N SER A 117 -18.68 -11.49 -18.11
CA SER A 117 -17.85 -12.47 -18.83
C SER A 117 -18.14 -12.42 -20.33
N CYS A 118 -17.22 -11.87 -21.12
CA CYS A 118 -17.38 -11.66 -22.56
C CYS A 118 -15.98 -11.51 -23.18
N ASP A 119 -15.67 -12.17 -24.30
CA ASP A 119 -14.31 -12.12 -24.88
C ASP A 119 -13.95 -10.71 -25.37
N THR A 120 -14.83 -10.11 -26.18
CA THR A 120 -14.76 -8.69 -26.54
C THR A 120 -16.05 -7.96 -26.18
N LEU A 121 -15.94 -6.88 -25.41
CA LEU A 121 -17.08 -6.04 -25.03
C LEU A 121 -16.85 -4.58 -25.43
N SER A 122 -17.84 -3.98 -26.08
CA SER A 122 -17.91 -2.53 -26.32
C SER A 122 -19.05 -1.91 -25.50
N LEU A 123 -18.73 -0.92 -24.66
CA LEU A 123 -19.69 -0.06 -23.98
C LEU A 123 -19.69 1.31 -24.67
N ILE A 124 -20.77 1.69 -25.34
CA ILE A 124 -20.82 2.89 -26.18
C ILE A 124 -21.94 3.81 -25.70
N GLY A 125 -21.55 4.96 -25.15
CA GLY A 125 -22.47 6.05 -24.85
C GLY A 125 -22.97 6.75 -26.12
N LEU A 126 -24.27 7.02 -26.18
CA LEU A 126 -24.96 7.65 -27.31
C LEU A 126 -25.06 9.20 -27.21
N SER A 127 -24.23 9.86 -26.40
CA SER A 127 -24.11 11.33 -26.32
C SER A 127 -22.65 11.75 -26.55
N GLU A 128 -22.42 12.96 -27.06
CA GLU A 128 -21.06 13.51 -27.19
C GLU A 128 -20.45 13.90 -25.83
N ASP A 129 -21.27 14.35 -24.87
CA ASP A 129 -20.80 14.66 -23.51
C ASP A 129 -20.87 13.39 -22.62
N PRO A 130 -19.73 12.83 -22.18
CA PRO A 130 -19.74 11.66 -21.31
C PRO A 130 -20.34 11.90 -19.93
N ALA A 131 -20.58 13.16 -19.52
CA ALA A 131 -21.34 13.49 -18.31
C ALA A 131 -22.81 13.09 -18.40
N ASP A 132 -23.37 12.93 -19.60
CA ASP A 132 -24.78 12.60 -19.82
C ASP A 132 -25.13 11.14 -19.53
N ILE A 133 -24.12 10.26 -19.48
CA ILE A 133 -24.30 8.81 -19.41
C ILE A 133 -23.45 8.30 -18.25
N VAL A 134 -24.09 7.91 -17.14
CA VAL A 134 -23.40 7.59 -15.89
C VAL A 134 -23.71 6.17 -15.43
N PHE A 135 -22.71 5.30 -15.39
CA PHE A 135 -22.75 4.09 -14.56
C PHE A 135 -22.32 4.46 -13.14
N ALA A 136 -23.19 4.19 -12.17
CA ALA A 136 -23.07 4.72 -10.81
C ALA A 136 -23.14 3.61 -9.75
N VAL A 137 -22.29 3.73 -8.72
CA VAL A 137 -22.43 3.04 -7.43
C VAL A 137 -22.10 4.01 -6.29
N ASN A 138 -22.45 3.67 -5.06
CA ASN A 138 -22.30 4.56 -3.89
C ASN A 138 -21.74 3.78 -2.68
N ARG A 139 -20.67 3.00 -2.84
CA ARG A 139 -20.12 2.13 -1.77
C ARG A 139 -18.60 2.02 -1.83
N GLY A 140 -18.00 1.83 -0.66
CA GLY A 140 -16.56 1.63 -0.49
C GLY A 140 -16.24 0.78 0.74
N GLN A 141 -14.95 0.49 0.95
CA GLN A 141 -14.49 -0.31 2.08
C GLN A 141 -14.96 0.32 3.41
N THR A 142 -15.65 -0.47 4.25
CA THR A 142 -16.30 -0.03 5.52
C THR A 142 -17.47 0.95 5.37
N GLN A 143 -17.81 1.38 4.14
CA GLN A 143 -18.86 2.35 3.85
C GLN A 143 -19.88 1.73 2.88
N GLY A 144 -20.72 0.86 3.43
CA GLY A 144 -21.69 0.07 2.68
C GLY A 144 -21.17 -1.27 2.16
N ALA A 145 -19.88 -1.61 2.37
CA ALA A 145 -19.29 -2.89 2.00
C ALA A 145 -18.20 -3.39 2.98
N LEU A 146 -18.00 -4.71 3.05
CA LEU A 146 -16.79 -5.35 3.58
C LEU A 146 -15.89 -5.78 2.42
N GLY A 147 -14.67 -5.24 2.36
CA GLY A 147 -13.78 -5.34 1.19
C GLY A 147 -13.84 -4.08 0.32
N ASN A 148 -12.94 -3.97 -0.66
CA ASN A 148 -12.89 -2.81 -1.55
C ASN A 148 -14.02 -2.90 -2.58
N TYR A 149 -15.14 -2.22 -2.35
CA TYR A 149 -16.27 -2.31 -3.26
C TYR A 149 -15.92 -1.83 -4.66
N THR A 150 -16.17 -2.67 -5.66
CA THR A 150 -15.85 -2.43 -7.07
C THR A 150 -17.13 -2.48 -7.90
N MET A 151 -17.38 -1.50 -8.76
CA MET A 151 -18.56 -1.53 -9.63
C MET A 151 -18.47 -2.67 -10.66
N LEU A 152 -17.42 -2.73 -11.49
CA LEU A 152 -17.29 -3.72 -12.56
C LEU A 152 -16.13 -4.71 -12.36
N HIS A 153 -16.40 -6.00 -12.57
CA HIS A 153 -15.38 -7.02 -12.80
C HIS A 153 -15.51 -7.56 -14.23
N PHE A 154 -14.62 -7.15 -15.13
CA PHE A 154 -14.62 -7.63 -16.51
C PHE A 154 -13.68 -8.84 -16.67
N LYS A 155 -14.18 -9.91 -17.30
CA LYS A 155 -13.45 -11.15 -17.60
C LYS A 155 -13.53 -11.40 -19.10
N GLY A 156 -12.43 -11.16 -19.79
CA GLY A 156 -12.41 -11.13 -21.25
C GLY A 156 -11.09 -10.63 -21.82
N HIS A 157 -10.84 -10.87 -23.10
CA HIS A 157 -9.60 -10.49 -23.78
C HIS A 157 -9.54 -8.99 -24.12
N SER A 158 -10.66 -8.38 -24.51
CA SER A 158 -10.72 -6.99 -24.99
C SER A 158 -11.93 -6.21 -24.45
N LEU A 159 -11.70 -5.01 -23.93
CA LEU A 159 -12.75 -4.09 -23.47
C LEU A 159 -12.62 -2.72 -24.16
N ILE A 160 -13.72 -2.22 -24.68
CA ILE A 160 -13.86 -0.89 -25.28
C ILE A 160 -14.91 -0.12 -24.47
N ALA A 161 -14.63 1.13 -24.12
CA ALA A 161 -15.54 2.02 -23.40
C ALA A 161 -15.49 3.42 -24.02
N GLU A 162 -16.64 3.96 -24.40
CA GLU A 162 -16.72 5.23 -25.14
C GLU A 162 -17.82 6.14 -24.62
N ASN A 163 -17.55 7.45 -24.59
CA ASN A 163 -18.56 8.50 -24.39
C ASN A 163 -19.41 8.36 -23.12
N MET A 164 -18.82 7.92 -22.00
CA MET A 164 -19.57 7.72 -20.75
C MET A 164 -18.75 7.97 -19.47
N THR A 165 -19.46 8.19 -18.37
CA THR A 165 -18.94 8.30 -17.01
C THR A 165 -19.09 6.99 -16.25
N PHE A 166 -18.02 6.56 -15.59
CA PHE A 166 -18.04 5.52 -14.57
C PHE A 166 -17.69 6.15 -13.21
N GLY A 167 -18.66 6.15 -12.28
CA GLY A 167 -18.54 6.86 -11.01
C GLY A 167 -18.82 6.01 -9.78
N ASN A 168 -17.91 6.02 -8.80
CA ASN A 168 -18.16 5.54 -7.45
C ASN A 168 -18.28 6.72 -6.48
N TYR A 169 -19.53 7.07 -6.17
CA TYR A 169 -19.92 8.26 -5.41
C TYR A 169 -19.90 8.03 -3.89
N CYS A 170 -19.08 7.11 -3.39
CA CYS A 170 -18.93 6.87 -1.96
C CYS A 170 -18.39 8.12 -1.22
N ASN A 171 -17.39 8.80 -1.80
CA ASN A 171 -16.68 9.95 -1.20
C ASN A 171 -16.62 11.19 -2.11
N VAL A 172 -17.41 11.21 -3.17
CA VAL A 172 -17.57 12.33 -4.11
C VAL A 172 -19.05 12.42 -4.50
N ASP A 173 -19.55 13.64 -4.64
CA ASP A 173 -20.97 13.90 -4.90
C ASP A 173 -21.28 13.61 -6.39
N LEU A 174 -22.40 12.94 -6.68
CA LEU A 174 -22.92 12.80 -8.05
C LEU A 174 -23.63 14.09 -8.43
N ILE A 175 -23.09 14.78 -9.44
CA ILE A 175 -23.72 15.92 -10.09
C ILE A 175 -24.01 15.54 -11.54
N TYR A 176 -25.29 15.52 -11.90
CA TYR A 176 -25.82 15.13 -13.19
C TYR A 176 -26.56 16.32 -13.85
N PRO A 177 -25.93 17.07 -14.77
CA PRO A 177 -26.44 18.35 -15.26
C PRO A 177 -27.80 18.26 -15.96
N ARG A 178 -28.04 17.21 -16.76
CA ARG A 178 -29.29 17.01 -17.52
C ARG A 178 -30.53 16.89 -16.64
N ASN A 179 -30.40 16.30 -15.46
CA ASN A 179 -31.50 16.18 -14.51
C ASN A 179 -30.98 16.25 -13.06
N PRO A 180 -31.01 17.45 -12.44
CA PRO A 180 -30.57 17.64 -11.06
C PRO A 180 -31.34 16.80 -10.02
N SER A 181 -32.50 16.21 -10.34
CA SER A 181 -33.18 15.28 -9.43
C SER A 181 -32.47 13.94 -9.30
N LEU A 182 -31.52 13.63 -10.19
CA LEU A 182 -30.65 12.45 -10.13
C LEU A 182 -29.31 12.75 -9.42
N ASN A 183 -29.09 13.98 -8.97
CA ASN A 183 -27.93 14.32 -8.14
C ASN A 183 -27.98 13.52 -6.83
N ARG A 184 -26.81 13.11 -6.33
CA ARG A 184 -26.72 12.40 -5.05
C ARG A 184 -25.52 12.86 -4.24
N PRO A 185 -25.69 13.26 -2.97
CA PRO A 185 -24.55 13.51 -2.10
C PRO A 185 -23.75 12.21 -1.86
N LYS A 186 -22.46 12.35 -1.62
CA LYS A 186 -21.56 11.26 -1.23
C LYS A 186 -22.02 10.56 0.05
N ARG A 187 -21.74 9.26 0.17
CA ARG A 187 -22.10 8.47 1.36
C ARG A 187 -21.42 9.00 2.64
N ARG A 188 -20.14 9.39 2.55
CA ARG A 188 -19.31 9.89 3.66
C ARG A 188 -18.19 10.82 3.16
N ASN A 189 -17.74 11.71 4.05
CA ASN A 189 -16.56 12.55 3.84
C ASN A 189 -15.23 11.78 3.94
N ALA A 190 -15.14 10.78 4.83
CA ALA A 190 -13.91 10.03 5.06
C ALA A 190 -13.58 9.12 3.87
N ILE A 191 -12.49 9.44 3.18
CA ILE A 191 -12.05 8.73 1.97
C ILE A 191 -11.65 7.27 2.28
N VAL A 192 -12.26 6.32 1.57
CA VAL A 192 -11.99 4.87 1.62
C VAL A 192 -11.84 4.29 0.21
N GLN A 193 -11.39 3.04 0.10
CA GLN A 193 -11.28 2.33 -1.19
C GLN A 193 -12.66 2.19 -1.83
N ALA A 194 -12.85 2.80 -3.00
CA ALA A 194 -14.12 2.88 -3.71
C ALA A 194 -13.87 2.73 -5.23
N GLN A 195 -13.87 1.49 -5.70
CA GLN A 195 -13.38 1.12 -7.03
C GLN A 195 -14.48 1.23 -8.09
N VAL A 196 -14.07 1.63 -9.30
CA VAL A 196 -14.90 1.66 -10.51
C VAL A 196 -14.83 0.33 -11.25
N GLY A 197 -13.64 -0.21 -11.52
CA GLY A 197 -13.58 -1.51 -12.16
C GLY A 197 -12.19 -2.14 -12.24
N ILE A 198 -12.20 -3.46 -12.38
CA ILE A 198 -11.00 -4.25 -12.61
C ILE A 198 -11.22 -5.24 -13.76
N CYS A 199 -10.12 -5.62 -14.39
CA CYS A 199 -10.10 -6.54 -15.52
C CYS A 199 -9.29 -7.80 -15.17
N GLU A 200 -9.81 -8.97 -15.52
CA GLU A 200 -9.19 -10.29 -15.32
C GLU A 200 -8.94 -10.94 -16.70
N ASN A 201 -7.72 -11.42 -16.92
CA ASN A 201 -7.27 -12.04 -18.18
C ASN A 201 -7.38 -11.15 -19.45
N THR A 202 -7.51 -9.83 -19.26
CA THR A 202 -7.63 -8.85 -20.34
C THR A 202 -6.26 -8.41 -20.85
N ASP A 203 -6.12 -8.41 -22.17
CA ASP A 203 -4.94 -7.88 -22.84
C ASP A 203 -5.19 -6.45 -23.30
N ARG A 204 -6.34 -6.17 -23.92
CA ARG A 204 -6.62 -4.89 -24.58
C ARG A 204 -7.72 -4.12 -23.85
N LEU A 205 -7.45 -2.87 -23.46
CA LEU A 205 -8.45 -1.93 -22.99
C LEU A 205 -8.34 -0.63 -23.78
N PHE A 206 -9.43 -0.18 -24.41
CA PHE A 206 -9.50 1.13 -25.03
C PHE A 206 -10.66 1.95 -24.45
N ALA A 207 -10.33 3.05 -23.77
CA ALA A 207 -11.29 4.03 -23.31
C ALA A 207 -11.14 5.33 -24.11
N ARG A 208 -12.22 5.83 -24.74
CA ARG A 208 -12.24 7.10 -25.47
C ARG A 208 -13.30 8.04 -24.89
N ASN A 209 -12.95 9.31 -24.67
CA ASN A 209 -13.88 10.33 -24.17
C ASN A 209 -14.68 9.86 -22.94
N CYS A 210 -14.02 9.21 -21.97
CA CYS A 210 -14.65 8.68 -20.76
C CYS A 210 -14.31 9.50 -19.52
N ARG A 211 -15.18 9.47 -18.50
CA ARG A 211 -14.91 10.07 -17.19
C ARG A 211 -14.85 9.00 -16.11
N PHE A 212 -13.80 9.00 -15.29
CA PHE A 212 -13.62 8.04 -14.20
C PHE A 212 -13.55 8.79 -12.86
N ILE A 213 -14.59 8.64 -12.03
CA ILE A 213 -14.84 9.51 -10.88
C ILE A 213 -14.87 8.69 -9.57
N SER A 214 -13.90 8.90 -8.68
CA SER A 214 -13.88 8.33 -7.32
C SER A 214 -12.83 9.03 -6.45
N ARG A 215 -12.26 8.37 -5.43
CA ARG A 215 -11.17 8.86 -4.58
C ARG A 215 -10.04 7.84 -4.44
N LEU A 216 -10.01 7.07 -3.36
CA LEU A 216 -8.95 6.10 -3.07
C LEU A 216 -9.26 4.80 -3.80
N ASN A 217 -8.26 4.23 -4.49
CA ASN A 217 -8.47 3.10 -5.41
C ASN A 217 -9.58 3.40 -6.43
N LEU A 218 -9.44 4.43 -7.27
CA LEU A 218 -10.38 4.66 -8.39
C LEU A 218 -10.51 3.40 -9.26
N CYS A 219 -9.39 2.80 -9.67
CA CYS A 219 -9.30 1.66 -10.57
C CYS A 219 -10.19 1.84 -11.81
N PRO A 220 -9.76 2.63 -12.81
CA PRO A 220 -10.56 2.91 -14.00
C PRO A 220 -10.52 1.72 -14.99
N LEU A 221 -11.07 0.56 -14.63
CA LEU A 221 -10.93 -0.71 -15.38
C LEU A 221 -9.48 -1.24 -15.34
N SER A 222 -8.86 -1.22 -14.16
CA SER A 222 -7.46 -1.62 -13.97
C SER A 222 -7.26 -3.13 -14.06
N GLY A 223 -6.26 -3.58 -14.82
CA GLY A 223 -5.88 -5.01 -14.91
C GLY A 223 -5.53 -5.48 -16.32
N ALA A 224 -5.97 -4.75 -17.34
CA ALA A 224 -5.58 -5.03 -18.72
C ALA A 224 -4.07 -4.84 -18.94
N ARG A 225 -3.43 -5.75 -19.70
CA ARG A 225 -2.00 -5.69 -20.00
C ARG A 225 -1.62 -4.43 -20.78
N ARG A 226 -2.42 -4.08 -21.79
CA ARG A 226 -2.26 -2.94 -22.69
C ARG A 226 -3.53 -2.09 -22.64
N SER A 227 -3.48 -0.98 -21.90
CA SER A 227 -4.58 0.00 -21.83
C SER A 227 -4.25 1.28 -22.60
N LEU A 228 -5.20 1.80 -23.38
CA LEU A 228 -5.21 3.15 -23.92
C LEU A 228 -6.39 3.92 -23.35
N TYR A 229 -6.14 5.09 -22.79
CA TYR A 229 -7.15 6.08 -22.44
C TYR A 229 -6.91 7.30 -23.33
N LYS A 230 -7.89 7.69 -24.13
CA LYS A 230 -7.84 8.87 -25.01
C LYS A 230 -8.92 9.88 -24.63
N ASP A 231 -8.56 11.15 -24.52
CA ASP A 231 -9.46 12.29 -24.20
C ASP A 231 -10.20 12.17 -22.85
N CYS A 232 -9.79 11.22 -22.00
CA CYS A 232 -10.49 10.86 -20.77
C CYS A 232 -10.24 11.86 -19.63
N TYR A 233 -11.17 11.92 -18.67
CA TYR A 233 -11.02 12.69 -17.43
C TYR A 233 -10.98 11.76 -16.20
N PHE A 234 -10.08 12.03 -15.26
CA PHE A 234 -9.91 11.26 -14.03
C PHE A 234 -9.96 12.15 -12.80
N GLU A 235 -10.76 11.76 -11.82
CA GLU A 235 -10.83 12.41 -10.51
C GLU A 235 -10.47 11.40 -9.41
N CYS A 236 -9.35 11.59 -8.72
CA CYS A 236 -8.79 10.54 -7.85
C CYS A 236 -7.87 11.03 -6.71
N THR A 237 -7.46 10.10 -5.85
CA THR A 237 -6.47 10.28 -4.77
C THR A 237 -5.35 9.25 -4.89
N ASP A 238 -5.00 8.52 -3.82
CA ASP A 238 -3.93 7.53 -3.81
C ASP A 238 -4.37 6.19 -4.45
N ASP A 239 -3.37 5.39 -4.86
CA ASP A 239 -3.51 3.99 -5.30
C ASP A 239 -4.58 3.77 -6.41
N ALA A 240 -4.77 4.77 -7.28
CA ALA A 240 -5.99 4.98 -8.03
C ALA A 240 -5.93 4.60 -9.52
N LEU A 241 -4.83 4.89 -10.22
CA LEU A 241 -4.74 4.76 -11.69
C LEU A 241 -4.24 3.37 -12.14
N SER A 242 -4.50 3.01 -13.40
CA SER A 242 -3.98 1.77 -13.99
C SER A 242 -2.49 1.90 -14.30
N GLY A 243 -1.67 1.08 -13.65
CA GLY A 243 -0.21 1.07 -13.81
C GLY A 243 0.29 0.51 -15.15
N SER A 244 -0.60 -0.03 -16.01
CA SER A 244 -0.29 -0.57 -17.34
C SER A 244 -1.13 0.16 -18.40
N ALA A 245 -0.91 1.46 -18.52
CA ALA A 245 -1.70 2.35 -19.37
C ALA A 245 -0.87 3.41 -20.11
N VAL A 246 -1.28 3.68 -21.36
CA VAL A 246 -0.99 4.92 -22.08
C VAL A 246 -2.19 5.86 -21.90
N TYR A 247 -1.94 7.02 -21.33
CA TYR A 247 -2.89 8.13 -21.22
C TYR A 247 -2.53 9.15 -22.29
N LEU A 248 -3.42 9.37 -23.26
CA LEU A 248 -3.26 10.29 -24.37
C LEU A 248 -4.34 11.37 -24.29
N ASP A 249 -3.96 12.65 -24.41
CA ASP A 249 -4.89 13.79 -24.38
C ASP A 249 -5.79 13.84 -23.11
N CYS A 250 -5.35 13.18 -22.03
CA CYS A 250 -6.14 12.97 -20.83
C CYS A 250 -6.00 14.12 -19.82
N ARG A 251 -7.07 14.34 -19.04
CA ARG A 251 -7.18 15.38 -18.01
C ARG A 251 -7.33 14.76 -16.62
N PHE A 252 -6.63 15.28 -15.63
CA PHE A 252 -6.60 14.70 -14.28
C PHE A 252 -6.80 15.76 -13.21
N THR A 253 -7.54 15.40 -12.15
CA THR A 253 -7.56 16.16 -10.88
C THR A 253 -7.09 15.26 -9.75
N PHE A 254 -5.89 15.54 -9.22
CA PHE A 254 -5.28 14.78 -8.12
C PHE A 254 -5.56 15.44 -6.77
N PHE A 255 -6.33 14.75 -5.93
CA PHE A 255 -6.62 15.15 -4.56
C PHE A 255 -5.65 14.55 -3.52
N SER A 256 -4.68 13.75 -3.95
CA SER A 256 -3.63 13.19 -3.09
C SER A 256 -2.35 12.85 -3.86
N GLY A 257 -1.27 12.65 -3.10
CA GLY A 257 0.10 12.68 -3.60
C GLY A 257 0.64 11.40 -4.22
N LYS A 258 -0.12 10.32 -4.42
CA LYS A 258 0.38 9.02 -4.91
C LYS A 258 -0.63 8.27 -5.80
N PRO A 259 -0.93 8.76 -7.03
CA PRO A 259 -1.97 8.20 -7.90
C PRO A 259 -1.73 6.74 -8.32
N PHE A 260 -0.49 6.24 -8.26
CA PHE A 260 -0.17 4.82 -8.43
C PHE A 260 0.35 4.20 -7.12
N TYR A 261 -0.10 2.99 -6.80
CA TYR A 261 0.59 2.15 -5.82
C TYR A 261 1.99 1.80 -6.33
N SER A 262 2.05 1.24 -7.54
CA SER A 262 3.22 1.06 -8.40
C SER A 262 2.72 0.90 -9.83
N THR A 263 3.61 0.67 -10.80
CA THR A 263 3.27 0.50 -12.22
C THR A 263 3.58 -0.92 -12.70
N ALA A 264 3.10 -1.27 -13.89
CA ALA A 264 3.56 -2.45 -14.60
C ALA A 264 5.02 -2.32 -15.01
N SER A 265 5.62 -3.42 -15.48
CA SER A 265 7.08 -3.52 -15.65
C SER A 265 7.68 -2.66 -16.77
N THR A 266 6.86 -2.08 -17.65
CA THR A 266 7.28 -1.06 -18.65
C THR A 266 6.57 0.28 -18.46
N GLY A 267 5.95 0.45 -17.28
CA GLY A 267 5.48 1.73 -16.78
C GLY A 267 4.11 2.21 -17.28
N ALA A 268 3.62 3.25 -16.62
CA ALA A 268 2.53 4.08 -17.13
C ALA A 268 3.10 5.22 -17.98
N ILE A 269 2.41 5.59 -19.05
CA ILE A 269 2.85 6.62 -20.00
C ILE A 269 1.80 7.73 -20.08
N PHE A 270 2.21 8.98 -19.89
CA PHE A 270 1.39 10.17 -20.12
C PHE A 270 1.89 10.89 -21.38
N LEU A 271 1.00 11.11 -22.34
CA LEU A 271 1.26 11.81 -23.59
C LEU A 271 0.25 12.96 -23.71
N ASN A 272 0.74 14.19 -23.88
CA ASN A 272 -0.10 15.39 -24.06
C ASN A 272 -1.15 15.62 -22.96
N CYS A 273 -0.88 15.22 -21.72
CA CYS A 273 -1.87 15.26 -20.64
C CYS A 273 -1.88 16.61 -19.88
N ASP A 274 -3.02 16.92 -19.27
CA ASP A 274 -3.19 18.02 -18.31
C ASP A 274 -3.46 17.46 -16.91
N ILE A 275 -2.62 17.82 -15.93
CA ILE A 275 -2.77 17.36 -14.55
C ILE A 275 -2.91 18.55 -13.62
N HIS A 276 -4.08 18.68 -13.00
CA HIS A 276 -4.30 19.64 -11.93
C HIS A 276 -4.12 18.95 -10.57
N THR A 277 -3.12 19.36 -9.79
CA THR A 277 -2.92 18.83 -8.44
C THR A 277 -3.41 19.79 -7.35
N LYS A 278 -4.14 19.23 -6.38
CA LYS A 278 -4.52 19.89 -5.13
C LYS A 278 -3.54 19.59 -3.98
N VAL A 279 -2.42 18.93 -4.27
CA VAL A 279 -1.42 18.53 -3.26
C VAL A 279 -0.54 19.70 -2.87
N ARG A 280 -0.30 19.85 -1.56
CA ARG A 280 0.68 20.79 -1.00
C ARG A 280 1.98 20.05 -0.66
N GLY A 281 3.13 20.67 -0.91
CA GLY A 281 4.43 20.09 -0.58
C GLY A 281 5.00 19.25 -1.72
N THR A 282 4.89 17.93 -1.67
CA THR A 282 5.44 17.03 -2.70
C THR A 282 4.37 16.12 -3.29
N GLN A 283 4.18 16.21 -4.60
CA GLN A 283 3.43 15.25 -5.41
C GLN A 283 4.40 14.13 -5.83
N TYR A 284 4.10 12.91 -5.43
CA TYR A 284 4.72 11.72 -6.01
C TYR A 284 3.83 11.16 -7.13
N LEU A 285 4.40 10.40 -8.06
CA LEU A 285 3.59 9.62 -9.01
C LEU A 285 3.30 8.22 -8.44
N THR A 286 4.32 7.56 -7.90
CA THR A 286 4.22 6.20 -7.34
C THR A 286 4.48 6.18 -5.83
N LYS A 287 3.84 5.24 -5.13
CA LYS A 287 3.98 4.99 -3.70
C LYS A 287 5.11 4.02 -3.38
N VAL A 288 5.18 2.95 -4.15
CA VAL A 288 6.31 2.02 -4.28
C VAL A 288 6.92 2.30 -5.65
N PRO A 289 8.27 2.41 -5.78
CA PRO A 289 8.90 2.74 -7.05
C PRO A 289 8.36 1.93 -8.23
N GLY A 290 8.05 2.65 -9.31
CA GLY A 290 7.55 2.10 -10.58
C GLY A 290 7.85 3.07 -11.71
N MET A 291 8.11 2.54 -12.90
CA MET A 291 8.48 3.33 -14.08
C MET A 291 7.31 4.20 -14.54
N VAL A 292 7.57 5.47 -14.81
CA VAL A 292 6.62 6.39 -15.46
C VAL A 292 7.34 7.14 -16.56
N SER A 293 6.68 7.31 -17.71
CA SER A 293 7.11 8.21 -18.79
C SER A 293 6.11 9.34 -18.94
N MET A 294 6.56 10.60 -19.03
CA MET A 294 5.69 11.76 -19.21
C MET A 294 6.20 12.66 -20.34
N ILE A 295 5.40 12.83 -21.39
CA ILE A 295 5.75 13.59 -22.59
C ILE A 295 4.70 14.67 -22.81
N ASP A 296 5.16 15.92 -23.00
CA ASP A 296 4.34 17.13 -23.17
C ASP A 296 3.26 17.33 -22.08
N THR A 297 3.50 16.82 -20.87
CA THR A 297 2.50 16.86 -19.79
C THR A 297 2.57 18.17 -19.02
N ARG A 298 1.42 18.81 -18.87
CA ARG A 298 1.25 20.14 -18.28
C ARG A 298 0.64 20.01 -16.90
N TRP A 299 1.37 20.44 -15.88
CA TRP A 299 0.90 20.47 -14.51
C TRP A 299 0.35 21.84 -14.15
N THR A 300 -0.71 21.86 -13.36
CA THR A 300 -1.19 23.07 -12.68
C THR A 300 -1.42 22.79 -11.20
N SER A 301 -1.21 23.79 -10.35
CA SER A 301 -1.40 23.69 -8.91
C SER A 301 -1.79 25.03 -8.29
N ASP A 302 -2.75 25.00 -7.36
CA ASP A 302 -3.18 26.14 -6.54
C ASP A 302 -2.16 26.51 -5.45
N SER A 303 -1.10 25.72 -5.27
CA SER A 303 -0.12 25.88 -4.19
C SER A 303 1.29 25.42 -4.62
N PRO A 304 2.36 25.91 -3.98
CA PRO A 304 3.71 25.42 -4.24
C PRO A 304 3.80 23.89 -4.07
N VAL A 305 4.30 23.22 -5.10
CA VAL A 305 4.42 21.76 -5.16
C VAL A 305 5.73 21.37 -5.86
N ASP A 306 6.44 20.42 -5.29
CA ASP A 306 7.56 19.71 -5.91
C ASP A 306 7.05 18.39 -6.51
N ILE A 307 7.53 18.01 -7.70
CA ILE A 307 7.04 16.84 -8.44
C ILE A 307 8.15 15.80 -8.53
N GLN A 308 7.90 14.62 -7.98
CA GLN A 308 8.87 13.53 -7.85
C GLN A 308 8.26 12.21 -8.34
N TRP A 309 9.09 11.29 -8.83
CA TRP A 309 8.59 10.01 -9.35
C TRP A 309 8.09 9.08 -8.25
N THR A 310 8.87 8.98 -7.17
CA THR A 310 8.62 8.12 -6.01
C THR A 310 9.26 8.74 -4.78
N ARG A 311 8.85 8.33 -3.58
CA ARG A 311 9.53 8.75 -2.35
C ARG A 311 10.85 8.00 -2.16
N ASP A 312 10.86 6.71 -2.46
CA ASP A 312 11.90 5.78 -2.01
C ASP A 312 13.03 5.65 -3.04
N SER A 313 14.27 5.46 -2.59
CA SER A 313 15.43 5.18 -3.46
C SER A 313 15.25 3.89 -4.26
N SER A 314 15.62 3.87 -5.54
CA SER A 314 15.31 2.74 -6.41
C SER A 314 16.18 2.64 -7.68
N PRO A 315 16.43 1.44 -8.21
CA PRO A 315 16.96 1.24 -9.56
C PRO A 315 15.94 1.51 -10.68
N VAL A 316 14.71 1.94 -10.37
CA VAL A 316 13.74 2.39 -11.38
C VAL A 316 14.29 3.60 -12.16
N ARG A 317 13.91 3.69 -13.43
CA ARG A 317 14.25 4.80 -14.33
C ARG A 317 12.97 5.31 -14.99
N CYS A 318 12.74 6.61 -14.90
CA CYS A 318 11.60 7.31 -15.46
C CYS A 318 12.07 8.27 -16.56
N TYR A 319 11.19 8.55 -17.53
CA TYR A 319 11.52 9.40 -18.68
C TYR A 319 10.62 10.63 -18.73
N GLN A 320 11.18 11.76 -19.14
CA GLN A 320 10.41 12.99 -19.33
C GLN A 320 10.81 13.76 -20.59
N SER A 321 9.87 14.53 -21.14
CA SER A 321 10.13 15.54 -22.16
C SER A 321 9.00 16.58 -22.15
N GLY A 322 9.33 17.86 -22.30
CA GLY A 322 8.32 18.93 -22.44
C GLY A 322 7.42 19.15 -21.21
N ILE A 323 7.91 18.91 -19.99
CA ILE A 323 7.12 19.08 -18.77
C ILE A 323 7.02 20.54 -18.36
N THR A 324 5.83 20.98 -17.98
CA THR A 324 5.59 22.30 -17.39
C THR A 324 4.81 22.20 -16.08
N LEU A 325 4.99 23.18 -15.19
CA LEU A 325 4.19 23.43 -14.00
C LEU A 325 3.78 24.91 -13.99
N ASN A 326 2.47 25.17 -13.96
CA ASN A 326 1.88 26.52 -14.07
C ASN A 326 2.49 27.32 -15.26
N GLY A 327 2.64 26.65 -16.41
CA GLY A 327 3.22 27.21 -17.64
C GLY A 327 4.75 27.35 -17.67
N THR A 328 5.45 27.11 -16.56
CA THR A 328 6.92 27.18 -16.49
C THR A 328 7.53 25.80 -16.73
N ALA A 329 8.57 25.68 -17.54
CA ALA A 329 9.27 24.42 -17.77
C ALA A 329 9.94 23.92 -16.47
N ILE A 330 9.85 22.61 -16.21
CA ILE A 330 10.46 21.98 -15.02
C ILE A 330 11.06 20.61 -15.36
N THR A 331 11.98 20.15 -14.50
CA THR A 331 12.50 18.78 -14.49
C THR A 331 11.90 18.04 -13.30
N ILE A 332 11.10 17.00 -13.56
CA ILE A 332 10.57 16.11 -12.52
C ILE A 332 11.74 15.45 -11.80
N ASP A 333 11.69 15.46 -10.46
CA ASP A 333 12.69 14.85 -9.57
C ASP A 333 14.13 15.37 -9.78
N ALA A 334 14.31 16.67 -10.08
CA ALA A 334 15.60 17.30 -10.38
C ALA A 334 16.71 17.08 -9.31
N ARG A 335 16.35 16.68 -8.09
CA ARG A 335 17.28 16.36 -6.99
C ARG A 335 17.84 14.93 -7.04
N ARG A 336 17.29 14.07 -7.90
CA ARG A 336 17.65 12.65 -8.10
C ARG A 336 17.74 12.34 -9.60
N PRO A 337 18.71 12.92 -10.33
CA PRO A 337 18.86 12.71 -11.77
C PRO A 337 19.09 11.25 -12.14
N GLU A 338 19.56 10.41 -11.21
CA GLU A 338 19.67 8.96 -11.41
C GLU A 338 18.31 8.28 -11.65
N LEU A 339 17.21 8.80 -11.11
CA LEU A 339 15.85 8.28 -11.34
C LEU A 339 15.20 8.85 -12.63
N SER A 340 15.75 9.93 -13.17
CA SER A 340 15.01 10.87 -14.01
C SER A 340 15.81 11.29 -15.24
N ALA A 341 15.50 10.69 -16.39
CA ALA A 341 16.14 11.02 -17.66
C ALA A 341 15.24 11.92 -18.52
N ASP A 342 15.73 13.11 -18.85
CA ASP A 342 15.15 13.93 -19.92
C ASP A 342 15.55 13.32 -21.27
N ILE A 343 14.55 12.98 -22.08
CA ILE A 343 14.75 12.31 -23.37
C ILE A 343 14.55 13.25 -24.57
N SER A 344 14.31 14.54 -24.35
CA SER A 344 13.90 15.52 -25.37
C SER A 344 14.84 15.57 -26.58
N ASP A 345 16.15 15.54 -26.34
CA ASP A 345 17.18 15.60 -27.39
C ASP A 345 17.73 14.21 -27.77
N THR A 346 17.06 13.13 -27.37
CA THR A 346 17.53 11.75 -27.57
C THR A 346 16.71 11.00 -28.64
N PRO A 347 17.31 10.03 -29.36
CA PRO A 347 16.57 9.17 -30.30
C PRO A 347 15.38 8.43 -29.68
N LEU A 348 15.44 8.10 -28.38
CA LEU A 348 14.38 7.44 -27.62
C LEU A 348 13.04 8.19 -27.64
N LEU A 349 13.02 9.52 -27.81
CA LEU A 349 11.76 10.28 -27.88
C LEU A 349 10.83 9.72 -28.97
N ARG A 350 11.39 9.19 -30.09
CA ARG A 350 10.62 8.60 -31.20
C ARG A 350 9.76 7.40 -30.80
N ALA A 351 10.09 6.70 -29.71
CA ALA A 351 9.26 5.61 -29.19
C ALA A 351 7.91 6.10 -28.63
N TYR A 352 7.79 7.40 -28.34
CA TYR A 352 6.62 8.06 -27.73
C TYR A 352 6.03 9.17 -28.62
N LYS A 353 6.88 9.96 -29.28
CA LYS A 353 6.54 11.19 -30.01
C LYS A 353 7.44 11.40 -31.21
N ILE A 354 6.85 11.75 -32.35
CA ILE A 354 7.53 12.12 -33.58
C ILE A 354 7.13 13.56 -33.93
N SER A 355 8.13 14.44 -34.10
CA SER A 355 7.95 15.79 -34.63
C SER A 355 8.46 15.82 -36.07
N SER A 356 7.58 16.08 -37.04
CA SER A 356 7.94 16.16 -38.46
C SER A 356 7.05 17.15 -39.21
N GLY A 357 7.63 17.99 -40.07
CA GLY A 357 6.89 18.97 -40.87
C GLY A 357 6.03 19.94 -40.07
N GLY A 358 6.43 20.29 -38.84
CA GLY A 358 5.65 21.14 -37.93
C GLY A 358 4.47 20.44 -37.24
N LYS A 359 4.23 19.15 -37.52
CA LYS A 359 3.22 18.32 -36.86
C LYS A 359 3.85 17.46 -35.78
N THR A 360 3.10 17.22 -34.71
CA THR A 360 3.42 16.24 -33.67
C THR A 360 2.52 15.01 -33.85
N VAL A 361 3.11 13.82 -33.82
CA VAL A 361 2.38 12.54 -33.83
C VAL A 361 2.86 11.72 -32.64
N TYR A 362 1.94 11.33 -31.76
CA TYR A 362 2.23 10.41 -30.66
C TYR A 362 2.22 8.98 -31.19
N ASN A 363 3.27 8.21 -30.86
CA ASN A 363 3.58 6.93 -31.49
C ASN A 363 2.85 5.77 -30.80
N ILE A 364 1.52 5.79 -30.87
CA ILE A 364 0.64 4.84 -30.19
C ILE A 364 0.79 3.43 -30.79
N LEU A 365 1.01 3.32 -32.11
CA LEU A 365 1.30 2.05 -32.76
C LEU A 365 2.54 1.35 -32.19
N ASN A 366 3.63 2.09 -31.92
CA ASN A 366 4.82 1.53 -31.28
C ASN A 366 4.56 1.06 -29.85
N LEU A 367 3.80 1.84 -29.07
CA LEU A 367 3.51 1.52 -27.68
C LEU A 367 2.56 0.32 -27.56
N LEU A 368 1.50 0.27 -28.37
CA LEU A 368 0.42 -0.71 -28.20
C LEU A 368 0.56 -1.94 -29.10
N GLY A 369 1.28 -1.85 -30.22
CA GLY A 369 1.37 -2.90 -31.23
C GLY A 369 1.94 -4.23 -30.74
N GLY A 370 2.77 -4.23 -29.69
CA GLY A 370 3.27 -5.45 -29.04
C GLY A 370 3.89 -6.44 -30.03
N THR A 371 3.31 -7.63 -30.14
CA THR A 371 3.68 -8.67 -31.12
C THR A 371 2.56 -9.02 -32.11
N ASP A 372 1.44 -8.30 -32.07
CA ASP A 372 0.23 -8.60 -32.85
C ASP A 372 -0.31 -7.42 -33.68
N GLY A 373 0.37 -6.27 -33.63
CA GLY A 373 0.02 -5.08 -34.40
C GLY A 373 -1.23 -4.36 -33.91
N TRP A 374 -1.62 -4.48 -32.63
CA TRP A 374 -2.80 -3.78 -32.11
C TRP A 374 -2.71 -2.25 -32.29
N ASP A 375 -3.54 -1.73 -33.19
CA ASP A 375 -3.60 -0.33 -33.61
C ASP A 375 -5.00 0.28 -33.35
N PRO A 376 -5.32 0.66 -32.10
CA PRO A 376 -6.65 1.19 -31.76
C PRO A 376 -6.95 2.57 -32.33
N LEU A 377 -5.98 3.24 -32.98
CA LEU A 377 -6.15 4.57 -33.58
C LEU A 377 -5.95 4.60 -35.11
N GLY A 378 -5.66 3.46 -35.76
CA GLY A 378 -5.45 3.38 -37.21
C GLY A 378 -4.22 4.14 -37.71
N GLN A 379 -3.14 4.18 -36.94
CA GLN A 379 -1.93 4.92 -37.29
C GLN A 379 -1.06 4.27 -38.38
N SER A 380 -1.26 2.98 -38.67
CA SER A 380 -0.39 2.14 -39.53
C SER A 380 0.04 2.80 -40.85
N GLU A 381 -0.89 3.35 -41.64
CA GLU A 381 -0.56 4.00 -42.92
C GLU A 381 0.29 5.26 -42.72
N SER A 382 -0.12 6.15 -41.81
CA SER A 382 0.60 7.39 -41.49
C SER A 382 2.00 7.15 -40.92
N MET A 383 2.19 6.04 -40.19
CA MET A 383 3.51 5.65 -39.69
C MET A 383 4.42 5.15 -40.81
N ALA A 384 3.92 4.37 -41.77
CA ALA A 384 4.70 3.95 -42.93
C ALA A 384 5.15 5.14 -43.80
N GLU A 385 4.31 6.17 -43.95
CA GLU A 385 4.70 7.43 -44.60
C GLU A 385 5.81 8.16 -43.84
N LEU A 386 5.71 8.25 -42.50
CA LEU A 386 6.72 8.87 -41.65
C LEU A 386 8.05 8.09 -41.64
N GLU A 387 8.01 6.76 -41.60
CA GLU A 387 9.21 5.90 -41.67
C GLU A 387 9.97 6.14 -42.98
N LYS A 388 9.24 6.21 -44.11
CA LYS A 388 9.81 6.54 -45.42
C LYS A 388 10.37 7.96 -45.47
N ALA A 389 9.65 8.95 -44.95
CA ALA A 389 10.08 10.34 -44.95
C ALA A 389 11.31 10.60 -44.07
N LEU A 390 11.42 9.90 -42.93
CA LEU A 390 12.53 10.03 -41.98
C LEU A 390 13.68 9.05 -42.23
N SER A 391 13.51 8.10 -43.17
CA SER A 391 14.45 6.98 -43.42
C SER A 391 14.84 6.23 -42.14
N ALA A 392 13.85 5.98 -41.28
CA ALA A 392 14.04 5.39 -39.96
C ALA A 392 12.84 4.54 -39.57
N THR A 393 13.07 3.41 -38.90
CA THR A 393 12.02 2.61 -38.28
C THR A 393 11.44 3.35 -37.07
N LEU A 394 10.11 3.36 -36.96
CA LEU A 394 9.34 4.01 -35.90
C LEU A 394 8.52 3.02 -35.08
N THR A 395 8.40 1.76 -35.54
CA THR A 395 7.78 0.65 -34.79
C THR A 395 8.82 -0.30 -34.19
N GLY A 396 8.44 -1.08 -33.17
CA GLY A 396 9.36 -1.99 -32.47
C GLY A 396 10.49 -1.27 -31.69
N LEU A 397 10.34 0.02 -31.42
CA LEU A 397 11.28 0.82 -30.65
C LEU A 397 11.11 0.50 -29.15
N PRO A 398 12.18 0.06 -28.46
CA PRO A 398 12.12 -0.27 -27.04
C PRO A 398 11.85 0.96 -26.17
N VAL A 399 11.05 0.76 -25.13
CA VAL A 399 10.71 1.79 -24.12
C VAL A 399 11.45 1.61 -22.81
N ALA A 400 11.99 0.42 -22.54
CA ALA A 400 12.71 0.13 -21.30
C ALA A 400 13.96 -0.74 -21.55
N LEU A 401 15.01 -0.47 -20.77
CA LEU A 401 16.19 -1.34 -20.61
C LEU A 401 16.12 -1.98 -19.21
N LYS A 402 15.91 -3.28 -19.15
CA LYS A 402 15.99 -4.07 -17.91
C LYS A 402 17.39 -4.64 -17.73
N ILE A 403 17.80 -4.85 -16.49
CA ILE A 403 19.06 -5.53 -16.14
C ILE A 403 18.72 -6.64 -15.14
N GLU A 404 18.60 -7.86 -15.65
CA GLU A 404 18.31 -9.04 -14.83
C GLU A 404 19.57 -9.52 -14.12
N THR A 405 19.43 -9.86 -12.84
CA THR A 405 20.47 -10.43 -11.99
C THR A 405 19.97 -11.71 -11.34
N PRO A 406 20.85 -12.69 -11.06
CA PRO A 406 20.50 -13.80 -10.17
C PRO A 406 20.12 -13.27 -8.78
N SER A 407 19.11 -13.87 -8.15
CA SER A 407 18.72 -13.58 -6.76
C SER A 407 19.74 -14.17 -5.75
N LYS A 408 20.98 -13.70 -5.84
CA LYS A 408 22.13 -14.12 -5.03
C LYS A 408 22.82 -12.88 -4.44
N LYS A 409 23.12 -12.95 -3.14
CA LYS A 409 24.06 -12.05 -2.47
C LYS A 409 25.49 -12.45 -2.84
N LEU A 410 26.35 -11.48 -3.15
CA LEU A 410 27.77 -11.74 -3.41
C LEU A 410 28.56 -11.75 -2.10
N SER A 411 29.53 -12.66 -1.99
CA SER A 411 30.58 -12.53 -0.96
C SER A 411 31.30 -11.18 -1.10
N ALA A 412 31.98 -10.74 -0.04
CA ALA A 412 32.61 -9.42 0.00
C ALA A 412 33.70 -9.20 -1.07
N GLN A 413 34.46 -10.24 -1.44
CA GLN A 413 35.54 -10.17 -2.43
C GLN A 413 35.51 -11.38 -3.38
N GLY A 414 35.86 -11.16 -4.66
CA GLY A 414 36.17 -12.22 -5.64
C GLY A 414 34.98 -13.02 -6.18
N ASP A 415 33.85 -13.05 -5.49
CA ASP A 415 32.61 -13.64 -5.99
C ASP A 415 32.01 -12.79 -7.13
N SER A 416 31.32 -13.43 -8.07
CA SER A 416 30.86 -12.80 -9.30
C SER A 416 29.44 -13.18 -9.69
N MET A 417 28.81 -12.34 -10.51
CA MET A 417 27.57 -12.66 -11.21
C MET A 417 27.51 -12.03 -12.60
N LEU A 418 26.65 -12.58 -13.45
CA LEU A 418 26.40 -12.08 -14.80
C LEU A 418 25.20 -11.15 -14.80
N LEU A 419 25.34 -9.98 -15.42
CA LEU A 419 24.25 -9.05 -15.69
C LEU A 419 23.67 -9.36 -17.08
N LYS A 420 22.35 -9.54 -17.16
CA LYS A 420 21.63 -9.81 -18.40
C LYS A 420 20.77 -8.60 -18.80
N PRO A 421 21.28 -7.71 -19.66
CA PRO A 421 20.48 -6.60 -20.16
C PRO A 421 19.42 -7.10 -21.16
N SER A 422 18.20 -6.58 -21.09
CA SER A 422 17.14 -6.87 -22.06
C SER A 422 16.36 -5.61 -22.44
N LEU A 423 16.12 -5.42 -23.75
CA LEU A 423 15.32 -4.31 -24.29
C LEU A 423 13.86 -4.76 -24.41
N ARG A 424 12.92 -3.93 -23.95
CA ARG A 424 11.49 -4.25 -23.91
C ARG A 424 10.66 -3.22 -24.67
N LEU A 425 9.69 -3.70 -25.44
CA LEU A 425 8.55 -2.91 -25.90
C LEU A 425 7.57 -2.70 -24.75
N TRP A 426 6.68 -1.71 -24.88
CA TRP A 426 5.65 -1.47 -23.87
C TRP A 426 4.65 -2.64 -23.80
N GLY A 427 4.03 -2.84 -22.63
CA GLY A 427 3.34 -4.09 -22.30
C GLY A 427 4.30 -5.25 -21.98
N ASP A 428 5.59 -4.95 -21.80
CA ASP A 428 6.67 -5.88 -21.47
C ASP A 428 6.84 -7.04 -22.47
N TYR A 429 6.85 -6.73 -23.77
CA TYR A 429 7.24 -7.68 -24.83
C TYR A 429 8.75 -7.57 -25.12
N PRO A 430 9.42 -8.63 -25.59
CA PRO A 430 10.80 -8.52 -26.08
C PRO A 430 10.88 -7.55 -27.26
N ALA A 431 11.88 -6.65 -27.26
CA ALA A 431 12.16 -5.83 -28.44
C ALA A 431 12.93 -6.65 -29.51
N PRO A 432 12.74 -6.36 -30.81
CA PRO A 432 13.52 -7.02 -31.88
C PRO A 432 15.03 -6.72 -31.82
N ALA A 433 15.40 -5.56 -31.25
CA ALA A 433 16.79 -5.14 -31.10
C ALA A 433 17.47 -5.78 -29.87
N SER A 434 18.69 -6.26 -30.06
CA SER A 434 19.56 -6.73 -28.96
C SER A 434 20.16 -5.57 -28.17
N ALA A 435 20.38 -5.78 -26.87
CA ALA A 435 21.03 -4.80 -26.00
C ALA A 435 22.55 -4.75 -26.24
N SER A 436 22.99 -3.90 -27.17
CA SER A 436 24.40 -3.68 -27.52
C SER A 436 24.84 -2.22 -27.33
N GLY A 437 26.16 -1.98 -27.32
CA GLY A 437 26.73 -0.63 -27.15
C GLY A 437 26.45 0.03 -25.80
N LEU A 438 26.13 -0.74 -24.76
CA LEU A 438 25.76 -0.23 -23.44
C LEU A 438 26.97 0.39 -22.72
N THR A 439 26.81 1.62 -22.24
CA THR A 439 27.75 2.26 -21.31
C THR A 439 27.35 1.92 -19.87
N TRP A 440 28.22 1.22 -19.15
CA TRP A 440 27.96 0.74 -17.79
C TRP A 440 28.58 1.64 -16.72
N ASN A 441 27.90 1.75 -15.58
CA ASN A 441 28.37 2.43 -14.37
C ASN A 441 28.13 1.56 -13.13
N ALA A 442 29.12 1.49 -12.24
CA ALA A 442 29.07 0.72 -11.00
C ALA A 442 29.97 1.36 -9.92
N PRO A 443 29.64 1.24 -8.62
CA PRO A 443 30.46 1.73 -7.52
C PRO A 443 31.76 0.92 -7.38
N THR A 444 32.77 1.51 -6.71
CA THR A 444 34.10 0.91 -6.51
C THR A 444 34.11 -0.40 -5.70
N THR A 445 33.03 -0.72 -4.99
CA THR A 445 32.76 -2.00 -4.33
C THR A 445 32.46 -3.14 -5.31
N LEU A 446 32.33 -2.85 -6.60
CA LEU A 446 32.18 -3.79 -7.71
C LEU A 446 33.19 -3.46 -8.81
N ARG A 447 33.67 -4.49 -9.51
CA ARG A 447 34.49 -4.35 -10.72
C ARG A 447 33.73 -4.91 -11.90
N LEU A 448 33.59 -4.12 -12.96
CA LEU A 448 33.00 -4.56 -14.23
C LEU A 448 34.03 -5.35 -15.03
N SER A 449 33.64 -6.52 -15.53
CA SER A 449 34.40 -7.33 -16.47
C SER A 449 33.55 -7.56 -17.72
N ALA A 450 33.96 -6.97 -18.83
CA ALA A 450 33.24 -7.05 -20.09
C ALA A 450 33.50 -8.39 -20.79
N SER A 451 32.44 -9.00 -21.33
CA SER A 451 32.53 -10.04 -22.37
C SER A 451 31.67 -9.63 -23.57
N ALA A 452 31.90 -10.24 -24.73
CA ALA A 452 31.34 -9.76 -26.01
C ALA A 452 29.82 -9.51 -26.02
N ASN A 453 29.04 -10.30 -25.27
CA ASN A 453 27.57 -10.22 -25.24
C ASN A 453 26.98 -10.05 -23.82
N SER A 454 27.80 -9.86 -22.79
CA SER A 454 27.33 -9.76 -21.40
C SER A 454 28.36 -9.12 -20.47
N THR A 455 27.90 -8.39 -19.46
CA THR A 455 28.79 -7.78 -18.46
C THR A 455 28.74 -8.60 -17.18
N ALA A 456 29.90 -9.09 -16.73
CA ALA A 456 30.05 -9.67 -15.40
C ALA A 456 30.44 -8.59 -14.39
N ILE A 457 30.01 -8.76 -13.15
CA ILE A 457 30.54 -8.00 -12.01
C ILE A 457 31.31 -8.93 -11.08
N VAL A 458 32.38 -8.41 -10.48
CA VAL A 458 33.16 -9.06 -9.43
C VAL A 458 33.10 -8.20 -8.17
N SER A 459 32.78 -8.82 -7.04
CA SER A 459 32.75 -8.19 -5.72
C SER A 459 34.13 -7.71 -5.29
N ALA A 460 34.16 -6.51 -4.73
CA ALA A 460 35.36 -5.84 -4.22
C ALA A 460 35.07 -4.98 -2.98
N ASN A 461 34.06 -5.34 -2.17
CA ASN A 461 33.73 -4.63 -0.94
C ASN A 461 34.84 -4.81 0.10
N SER A 462 35.46 -3.72 0.54
CA SER A 462 36.50 -3.69 1.58
C SER A 462 36.00 -3.13 2.91
N PHE A 463 34.70 -2.80 3.02
CA PHE A 463 34.11 -2.24 4.23
C PHE A 463 33.57 -3.34 5.16
N PRO A 464 33.66 -3.19 6.49
CA PRO A 464 33.13 -4.13 7.48
C PRO A 464 31.61 -4.01 7.66
N ARG A 465 30.89 -3.75 6.57
CA ARG A 465 29.43 -3.69 6.50
C ARG A 465 28.94 -4.18 5.14
N GLU A 466 27.74 -4.74 5.14
CA GLU A 466 27.01 -5.06 3.92
C GLU A 466 26.79 -3.78 3.09
N MET A 467 26.87 -3.92 1.76
CA MET A 467 26.68 -2.82 0.82
C MET A 467 25.63 -3.21 -0.22
N ILE A 468 24.60 -2.38 -0.35
CA ILE A 468 23.67 -2.43 -1.49
C ILE A 468 24.26 -1.53 -2.57
N CYS A 469 24.68 -2.14 -3.68
CA CYS A 469 25.37 -1.51 -4.78
C CYS A 469 24.43 -1.37 -5.98
N GLU A 470 24.12 -0.14 -6.41
CA GLU A 470 23.39 0.08 -7.66
C GLU A 470 24.32 0.03 -8.87
N ILE A 471 23.88 -0.63 -9.93
CA ILE A 471 24.58 -0.75 -11.21
C ILE A 471 23.62 -0.27 -12.28
N SER A 472 24.09 0.61 -13.17
CA SER A 472 23.28 1.16 -14.26
C SER A 472 23.94 0.99 -15.62
N ALA A 473 23.13 0.95 -16.66
CA ALA A 473 23.57 0.96 -18.05
C ALA A 473 22.75 1.95 -18.88
N VAL A 474 23.40 2.63 -19.82
CA VAL A 474 22.76 3.52 -20.80
C VAL A 474 23.04 3.00 -22.21
N SER A 475 22.00 2.87 -23.03
CA SER A 475 22.11 2.49 -24.44
C SER A 475 22.43 3.70 -25.34
N PRO A 476 22.96 3.50 -26.56
CA PRO A 476 23.20 4.58 -27.52
C PRO A 476 21.96 5.38 -27.91
N TYR A 477 20.76 4.84 -27.68
CA TYR A 477 19.49 5.49 -28.00
C TYR A 477 18.93 6.37 -26.86
N GLY A 478 19.50 6.29 -25.64
CA GLY A 478 19.06 7.03 -24.46
C GLY A 478 18.34 6.18 -23.39
N LEU A 479 17.98 4.92 -23.69
CA LEU A 479 17.40 4.04 -22.65
C LEU A 479 18.40 3.82 -21.52
N THR A 480 17.96 4.12 -20.30
CA THR A 480 18.69 3.88 -19.06
C THR A 480 18.00 2.77 -18.27
N GLY A 481 18.77 1.79 -17.80
CA GLY A 481 18.32 0.74 -16.89
C GLY A 481 19.25 0.65 -15.68
N ALA A 482 18.74 0.16 -14.55
CA ALA A 482 19.56 -0.14 -13.38
C ALA A 482 19.04 -1.36 -12.60
N THR A 483 19.87 -1.84 -11.68
CA THR A 483 19.57 -2.93 -10.75
C THR A 483 20.41 -2.78 -9.48
N SER A 484 19.99 -3.40 -8.39
CA SER A 484 20.72 -3.37 -7.11
C SER A 484 21.26 -4.76 -6.77
N VAL A 485 22.53 -4.83 -6.37
CA VAL A 485 23.20 -6.07 -5.95
C VAL A 485 23.69 -5.90 -4.52
N THR A 486 23.41 -6.88 -3.66
CA THR A 486 23.87 -6.87 -2.27
C THR A 486 25.19 -7.61 -2.16
N VAL A 487 26.18 -6.98 -1.52
CA VAL A 487 27.53 -7.51 -1.32
C VAL A 487 27.81 -7.59 0.18
N ASP A 488 28.28 -8.75 0.64
CA ASP A 488 28.59 -9.03 2.05
C ASP A 488 29.65 -8.10 2.64
N ALA A 489 29.66 -8.01 3.97
CA ALA A 489 30.68 -7.29 4.74
C ALA A 489 32.05 -7.98 4.65
N TRP A 490 33.12 -7.20 4.49
CA TRP A 490 34.48 -7.69 4.65
C TRP A 490 34.87 -7.70 6.13
N LEU A 491 34.69 -8.86 6.77
CA LEU A 491 34.95 -9.05 8.20
C LEU A 491 36.29 -9.74 8.45
N LYS A 492 36.92 -9.38 9.58
CA LYS A 492 38.07 -10.10 10.14
C LYS A 492 37.61 -11.35 10.90
N THR A 493 38.52 -12.31 11.10
CA THR A 493 38.28 -13.44 12.02
C THR A 493 37.90 -12.95 13.42
N ALA A 494 37.00 -13.67 14.09
CA ALA A 494 36.55 -13.34 15.43
C ALA A 494 37.71 -13.32 16.47
N PRO A 495 37.71 -12.37 17.42
CA PRO A 495 38.66 -12.36 18.52
C PRO A 495 38.50 -13.61 19.40
N GLN A 496 39.61 -14.03 20.03
CA GLN A 496 39.66 -15.20 20.91
C GLN A 496 39.65 -14.76 22.37
N PHE A 497 39.08 -15.57 23.26
CA PHE A 497 39.17 -15.32 24.70
C PHE A 497 40.61 -15.50 25.19
N THR A 498 41.12 -14.50 25.90
CA THR A 498 42.41 -14.56 26.62
C THR A 498 42.24 -14.87 28.11
N SER A 499 40.99 -14.82 28.60
CA SER A 499 40.58 -15.35 29.90
C SER A 499 39.19 -15.99 29.81
N THR A 500 38.97 -17.04 30.60
CA THR A 500 37.63 -17.62 30.80
C THR A 500 36.70 -16.56 31.41
N PRO A 501 35.48 -16.34 30.88
CA PRO A 501 34.53 -15.41 31.47
C PRO A 501 34.14 -15.80 32.91
N VAL A 502 34.05 -14.82 33.81
CA VAL A 502 33.67 -15.00 35.22
C VAL A 502 32.59 -13.98 35.60
N ILE A 503 31.61 -14.41 36.40
CA ILE A 503 30.64 -13.49 37.03
C ILE A 503 31.13 -13.13 38.44
N THR A 504 31.32 -11.84 38.68
CA THR A 504 31.59 -11.26 40.01
C THR A 504 30.38 -10.45 40.48
N ALA A 505 30.24 -10.28 41.81
CA ALA A 505 29.12 -9.54 42.40
C ALA A 505 29.63 -8.25 43.08
N ASP A 506 29.06 -7.11 42.68
CA ASP A 506 29.33 -5.78 43.24
C ASP A 506 28.00 -5.15 43.68
N LYS A 507 27.73 -5.21 44.99
CA LYS A 507 26.48 -4.74 45.61
C LYS A 507 25.24 -5.36 44.95
N ASN A 508 24.45 -4.55 44.23
CA ASN A 508 23.23 -4.94 43.54
C ASN A 508 23.46 -5.15 42.03
N THR A 509 24.68 -5.49 41.60
CA THR A 509 25.02 -5.65 40.19
C THR A 509 25.98 -6.81 40.03
N LEU A 510 25.70 -7.67 39.05
CA LEU A 510 26.65 -8.68 38.61
C LEU A 510 27.50 -8.11 37.47
N LYS A 511 28.79 -8.40 37.49
CA LYS A 511 29.77 -7.98 36.47
C LYS A 511 30.31 -9.22 35.78
N LEU A 512 30.47 -9.13 34.46
CA LEU A 512 30.97 -10.19 33.61
C LEU A 512 32.37 -9.83 33.11
N ASP A 513 33.35 -10.46 33.73
CA ASP A 513 34.77 -10.19 33.51
C ASP A 513 35.33 -11.19 32.48
N TYR A 514 35.75 -10.67 31.33
CA TYR A 514 36.48 -11.42 30.29
C TYR A 514 37.42 -10.50 29.51
N SER A 515 38.44 -11.11 28.90
CA SER A 515 39.42 -10.46 28.03
C SER A 515 39.45 -11.15 26.66
N LEU A 516 39.70 -10.36 25.61
CA LEU A 516 39.78 -10.81 24.23
C LEU A 516 41.18 -10.57 23.66
N SER A 517 41.49 -11.22 22.53
CA SER A 517 42.72 -10.99 21.78
C SER A 517 42.64 -9.74 20.89
N GLY A 518 43.76 -9.00 20.81
CA GLY A 518 43.87 -7.75 20.06
C GLY A 518 43.35 -6.52 20.82
N ASN A 519 43.53 -5.35 20.20
CA ASN A 519 43.22 -4.04 20.80
C ASN A 519 41.99 -3.35 20.18
N SER A 520 41.15 -4.11 19.47
CA SER A 520 39.94 -3.59 18.83
C SER A 520 38.83 -3.31 19.85
N ARG A 521 37.85 -2.48 19.47
CA ARG A 521 36.68 -2.21 20.30
C ARG A 521 35.76 -3.44 20.37
N ASP A 522 35.60 -3.95 21.58
CA ASP A 522 34.68 -5.03 21.96
C ASP A 522 33.21 -4.66 21.64
N ASP A 523 32.58 -5.50 20.81
CA ASP A 523 31.15 -5.49 20.45
C ASP A 523 30.52 -6.88 20.70
N SER A 524 31.09 -7.66 21.63
CA SER A 524 30.62 -9.02 21.96
C SER A 524 29.15 -9.02 22.32
N HIS A 525 28.40 -9.98 21.78
CA HIS A 525 26.99 -10.15 22.13
C HIS A 525 26.93 -10.89 23.48
N ILE A 526 26.28 -10.28 24.46
CA ILE A 526 26.15 -10.83 25.81
C ILE A 526 24.66 -11.09 26.08
N ILE A 527 24.34 -12.29 26.56
CA ILE A 527 22.99 -12.68 26.96
C ILE A 527 23.04 -13.19 28.41
N TRP A 528 22.20 -12.62 29.27
CA TRP A 528 22.04 -12.99 30.68
C TRP A 528 20.80 -13.85 30.88
N TYR A 529 20.89 -14.87 31.72
CA TYR A 529 19.86 -15.88 31.95
C TYR A 529 19.49 -16.00 33.43
N ARG A 530 18.24 -16.37 33.69
CA ARG A 530 17.75 -16.85 35.00
C ARG A 530 17.41 -18.34 34.89
N SER A 531 17.86 -19.13 35.86
CA SER A 531 17.56 -20.56 36.02
C SER A 531 16.99 -20.82 37.43
N THR A 532 15.97 -21.67 37.57
CA THR A 532 15.51 -22.13 38.89
C THR A 532 16.38 -23.25 39.45
N ARG A 533 17.26 -23.83 38.62
CA ARG A 533 18.04 -25.02 38.93
C ARG A 533 19.55 -24.74 39.03
N PRO A 534 20.30 -25.44 39.91
CA PRO A 534 21.76 -25.32 39.98
C PRO A 534 22.48 -25.79 38.71
N ASP A 535 21.84 -26.65 37.91
CA ASP A 535 22.37 -27.20 36.65
C ASP A 535 22.14 -26.29 35.43
N HIS A 536 21.48 -25.14 35.61
CA HIS A 536 21.15 -24.17 34.56
C HIS A 536 20.28 -24.71 33.40
N SER A 537 19.69 -25.90 33.54
CA SER A 537 18.96 -26.57 32.45
C SER A 537 17.62 -25.94 32.07
N ASP A 538 17.03 -25.11 32.94
CA ASP A 538 15.81 -24.33 32.66
C ASP A 538 16.09 -22.84 32.35
N SER A 539 17.32 -22.51 31.95
CA SER A 539 17.77 -21.14 31.70
C SER A 539 16.88 -20.36 30.73
N VAL A 540 16.35 -19.23 31.20
CA VAL A 540 15.56 -18.28 30.40
C VAL A 540 16.34 -16.97 30.26
N ALA A 541 16.63 -16.55 29.02
CA ALA A 541 17.26 -15.26 28.74
C ALA A 541 16.39 -14.12 29.30
N VAL A 542 16.99 -13.15 29.99
CA VAL A 542 16.27 -12.04 30.64
C VAL A 542 16.79 -10.66 30.25
N ARG A 543 18.07 -10.56 29.87
CA ARG A 543 18.69 -9.33 29.36
C ARG A 543 19.67 -9.69 28.25
N HIS A 544 19.83 -8.85 27.24
CA HIS A 544 20.93 -8.96 26.27
C HIS A 544 21.46 -7.58 25.87
N GLY A 545 22.64 -7.55 25.23
CA GLY A 545 23.23 -6.31 24.73
C GLY A 545 24.62 -6.54 24.13
N ARG A 546 25.36 -5.44 23.86
CA ARG A 546 26.67 -5.49 23.19
C ARG A 546 27.80 -4.81 23.97
N GLY A 547 28.99 -5.40 23.87
CA GLY A 547 30.26 -4.88 24.37
C GLY A 547 30.24 -4.53 25.86
N LEU A 548 31.05 -3.54 26.24
CA LEU A 548 31.25 -3.13 27.65
C LEU A 548 29.94 -2.81 28.40
N SER A 549 28.93 -2.26 27.71
CA SER A 549 27.65 -1.87 28.32
C SER A 549 26.87 -3.07 28.86
N ALA A 550 26.94 -4.22 28.17
CA ALA A 550 26.20 -5.42 28.52
C ALA A 550 26.95 -6.34 29.50
N ARG A 551 28.18 -5.98 29.90
CA ARG A 551 28.94 -6.68 30.95
C ARG A 551 28.38 -6.49 32.36
N SER A 552 27.45 -5.55 32.55
CA SER A 552 26.80 -5.30 33.84
C SER A 552 25.34 -5.75 33.83
N TYR A 553 24.95 -6.51 34.85
CA TYR A 553 23.58 -6.96 35.07
C TYR A 553 23.05 -6.43 36.40
N PRO A 554 22.25 -5.35 36.39
CA PRO A 554 21.58 -4.84 37.58
C PRO A 554 20.61 -5.88 38.15
N LEU A 555 20.78 -6.24 39.42
CA LEU A 555 19.88 -7.13 40.13
C LEU A 555 18.56 -6.43 40.46
N THR A 556 17.47 -7.17 40.36
CA THR A 556 16.10 -6.77 40.70
C THR A 556 15.54 -7.72 41.75
N CYS A 557 14.40 -7.38 42.38
CA CYS A 557 13.80 -8.34 43.32
C CYS A 557 13.24 -9.59 42.62
N ALA A 558 12.99 -9.52 41.30
CA ALA A 558 12.70 -10.66 40.44
C ALA A 558 13.86 -11.64 40.19
N ASP A 559 15.09 -11.32 40.60
CA ASP A 559 16.22 -12.26 40.54
C ASP A 559 16.29 -13.18 41.76
N ARG A 560 15.54 -12.91 42.84
CA ARG A 560 15.60 -13.66 44.11
C ARG A 560 15.37 -15.15 43.89
N GLY A 561 16.33 -15.96 44.34
CA GLY A 561 16.27 -17.43 44.25
C GLY A 561 16.66 -18.02 42.90
N PHE A 562 16.89 -17.21 41.86
CA PHE A 562 17.40 -17.69 40.58
C PHE A 562 18.92 -17.83 40.60
N TYR A 563 19.42 -18.86 39.92
CA TYR A 563 20.80 -18.95 39.48
C TYR A 563 20.95 -18.07 38.23
N ILE A 564 22.02 -17.28 38.18
CA ILE A 564 22.33 -16.40 37.05
C ILE A 564 23.51 -16.95 36.27
N SER A 565 23.41 -16.90 34.95
CA SER A 565 24.50 -17.17 34.02
C SER A 565 24.51 -16.15 32.89
N ALA A 566 25.65 -16.03 32.22
CA ALA A 566 25.84 -15.12 31.10
C ALA A 566 26.63 -15.83 29.99
N SER A 567 26.10 -15.77 28.77
CA SER A 567 26.80 -16.21 27.56
C SER A 567 27.42 -15.00 26.87
N VAL A 568 28.67 -15.13 26.42
CA VAL A 568 29.42 -14.11 25.68
C VAL A 568 29.85 -14.72 24.34
N MET A 569 29.42 -14.13 23.23
CA MET A 569 29.95 -14.42 21.91
C MET A 569 30.97 -13.34 21.53
N PRO A 570 32.27 -13.67 21.44
CA PRO A 570 33.34 -12.69 21.32
C PRO A 570 33.32 -12.04 19.94
N LYS A 571 33.30 -10.70 19.90
CA LYS A 571 33.18 -9.94 18.65
C LYS A 571 33.82 -8.56 18.76
N ASN A 572 34.43 -8.11 17.67
CA ASN A 572 34.83 -6.72 17.43
C ASN A 572 33.89 -6.09 16.39
N ALA A 573 33.84 -4.75 16.36
CA ALA A 573 33.01 -4.00 15.40
C ALA A 573 33.27 -4.35 13.91
N ASP A 574 34.43 -4.90 13.57
CA ASP A 574 34.86 -5.28 12.22
C ASP A 574 35.21 -6.77 12.05
N SER A 575 34.77 -7.63 12.99
CA SER A 575 34.99 -9.08 12.93
C SER A 575 33.71 -9.89 12.78
N GLU A 576 33.86 -11.16 12.42
CA GLU A 576 32.88 -12.20 12.66
C GLU A 576 32.57 -12.36 14.16
N GLU A 577 31.48 -13.07 14.48
CA GLU A 577 31.13 -13.45 15.85
C GLU A 577 31.73 -14.84 16.16
N GLY A 578 32.47 -14.95 17.27
CA GLY A 578 33.15 -16.20 17.64
C GLY A 578 32.29 -17.13 18.51
N HIS A 579 32.87 -18.28 18.86
CA HIS A 579 32.18 -19.27 19.70
C HIS A 579 31.87 -18.74 21.11
N ALA A 580 30.65 -19.03 21.57
CA ALA A 580 30.16 -18.61 22.87
C ALA A 580 30.93 -19.27 24.03
N MET A 581 31.24 -18.50 25.07
CA MET A 581 31.59 -19.02 26.39
C MET A 581 30.55 -18.61 27.42
N VAL A 582 30.35 -19.43 28.47
CA VAL A 582 29.35 -19.20 29.52
C VAL A 582 30.03 -19.06 30.87
N ALA A 583 29.69 -18.00 31.59
CA ALA A 583 29.98 -17.85 33.02
C ALA A 583 28.70 -18.11 33.81
N SER A 584 28.79 -18.83 34.94
CA SER A 584 27.64 -19.20 35.77
C SER A 584 27.92 -19.01 37.25
N MET A 585 26.93 -18.51 37.99
CA MET A 585 26.96 -18.53 39.45
C MET A 585 26.67 -19.93 39.98
N SER A 586 27.42 -20.37 41.00
CA SER A 586 27.24 -21.64 41.71
C SER A 586 26.15 -21.60 42.79
N ALA A 587 25.74 -20.40 43.21
CA ALA A 587 24.71 -20.15 44.20
C ALA A 587 23.63 -19.21 43.64
N PRO A 588 22.36 -19.33 44.08
CA PRO A 588 21.29 -18.45 43.61
C PRO A 588 21.41 -17.07 44.26
N VAL A 589 20.80 -16.06 43.63
CA VAL A 589 20.75 -14.68 44.14
C VAL A 589 19.99 -14.66 45.46
N ASN A 590 20.73 -14.38 46.53
CA ASN A 590 20.24 -14.44 47.91
C ASN A 590 19.89 -13.05 48.47
N THR A 591 19.26 -13.03 49.64
CA THR A 591 18.81 -11.79 50.30
C THR A 591 19.93 -10.79 50.58
N ILE A 592 21.19 -11.22 50.76
CA ILE A 592 22.33 -10.33 51.01
C ILE A 592 22.63 -9.47 49.78
N MET A 593 22.60 -10.07 48.59
CA MET A 593 22.82 -9.39 47.29
C MET A 593 21.70 -8.41 46.93
N LEU A 594 20.54 -8.54 47.58
CA LEU A 594 19.36 -7.71 47.38
C LEU A 594 19.08 -6.76 48.56
N ARG A 595 19.99 -6.64 49.54
CA ARG A 595 19.74 -5.93 50.82
C ARG A 595 19.31 -4.47 50.69
N SER A 596 19.81 -3.75 49.68
CA SER A 596 19.46 -2.35 49.43
C SER A 596 18.44 -2.17 48.30
N LEU A 597 17.81 -3.25 47.83
CA LEU A 597 16.68 -3.21 46.90
C LEU A 597 15.35 -3.32 47.67
N GLN A 598 14.29 -2.81 47.05
CA GLN A 598 12.93 -2.98 47.57
C GLN A 598 12.49 -4.45 47.48
N LYS A 599 11.56 -4.86 48.35
CA LYS A 599 11.12 -6.27 48.43
C LYS A 599 10.29 -6.73 47.21
N SER A 600 9.70 -5.77 46.49
CA SER A 600 8.80 -5.90 45.32
C SER A 600 8.99 -4.73 44.35
N GLU A 601 8.80 -4.93 43.04
CA GLU A 601 8.54 -3.84 42.09
C GLU A 601 7.15 -3.24 42.38
N LYS A 602 6.83 -1.94 42.42
CA LYS A 602 7.53 -0.66 42.24
C LYS A 602 7.65 -0.07 40.84
N SER A 603 8.73 -0.23 40.08
CA SER A 603 8.80 0.37 38.74
C SER A 603 9.61 -0.44 37.73
N ILE A 604 9.26 -0.34 36.45
CA ILE A 604 10.10 -0.76 35.33
C ILE A 604 10.19 0.36 34.30
N VAL A 605 11.38 0.59 33.76
CA VAL A 605 11.64 1.52 32.65
C VAL A 605 12.41 0.75 31.59
N THR A 606 11.98 0.82 30.33
CA THR A 606 12.66 0.13 29.23
C THR A 606 12.44 0.85 27.90
N SER A 607 13.47 0.86 27.06
CA SER A 607 13.35 1.12 25.62
C SER A 607 13.20 -0.18 24.80
N PHE A 608 13.03 -1.32 25.47
CA PHE A 608 13.07 -2.69 24.94
C PHE A 608 14.42 -3.15 24.35
N ALA A 609 15.41 -2.27 24.22
CA ALA A 609 16.73 -2.55 23.61
C ALA A 609 17.48 -3.74 24.23
N GLU A 610 17.23 -4.02 25.50
CA GLU A 610 17.90 -5.08 26.27
C GLU A 610 16.97 -6.27 26.57
N VAL A 611 15.72 -6.27 26.07
CA VAL A 611 14.69 -7.25 26.40
C VAL A 611 14.67 -8.39 25.37
N PRO A 612 15.02 -9.64 25.72
CA PRO A 612 15.02 -10.75 24.77
C PRO A 612 13.59 -11.08 24.33
N ILE A 613 13.26 -10.79 23.07
CA ILE A 613 11.93 -11.05 22.48
C ILE A 613 11.75 -12.56 22.30
N ARG A 614 10.81 -13.15 23.05
CA ARG A 614 10.59 -14.60 23.07
C ARG A 614 9.17 -14.99 23.48
N LYS A 615 8.77 -16.18 23.05
CA LYS A 615 7.61 -16.89 23.61
C LYS A 615 7.90 -17.33 25.05
N GLY A 616 6.83 -17.54 25.82
CA GLY A 616 6.86 -17.80 27.25
C GLY A 616 5.45 -18.15 27.74
N THR A 617 5.22 -17.99 29.04
CA THR A 617 3.93 -18.30 29.68
C THR A 617 3.29 -17.00 30.19
N PRO A 618 2.04 -16.67 29.80
CA PRO A 618 1.30 -15.57 30.40
C PRO A 618 1.27 -15.67 31.93
N GLY A 619 1.43 -14.54 32.62
CA GLY A 619 1.36 -14.46 34.09
C GLY A 619 2.65 -14.82 34.85
N ARG A 620 3.69 -15.36 34.18
CA ARG A 620 4.97 -15.67 34.86
C ARG A 620 5.65 -14.39 35.37
N GLN A 621 5.68 -14.22 36.69
CA GLN A 621 6.21 -13.00 37.33
C GLN A 621 7.70 -12.78 37.03
N GLY A 622 8.09 -11.52 36.77
CA GLY A 622 9.46 -11.09 36.55
C GLY A 622 10.01 -11.33 35.13
N PHE A 623 9.19 -11.85 34.20
CA PHE A 623 9.60 -12.14 32.82
C PHE A 623 8.71 -11.40 31.81
N TRP A 624 9.34 -10.96 30.71
CA TRP A 624 8.63 -10.54 29.51
C TRP A 624 8.16 -11.76 28.71
N HIS A 625 6.96 -11.67 28.15
CA HIS A 625 6.39 -12.68 27.26
C HIS A 625 5.84 -12.00 26.01
N PHE A 626 6.18 -12.53 24.84
CA PHE A 626 5.71 -12.07 23.53
C PHE A 626 5.02 -13.22 22.80
N ASP A 627 3.88 -12.93 22.18
CA ASP A 627 3.14 -13.88 21.35
C ASP A 627 2.30 -13.16 20.29
N THR A 628 1.42 -13.91 19.63
CA THR A 628 0.45 -13.38 18.67
C THR A 628 -0.92 -13.99 18.93
N PHE A 629 -1.97 -13.19 18.84
CA PHE A 629 -3.33 -13.55 19.20
C PHE A 629 -4.35 -12.84 18.30
N LYS A 630 -5.46 -13.51 17.99
CA LYS A 630 -6.61 -12.92 17.27
C LYS A 630 -7.75 -12.66 18.25
N PRO A 631 -8.01 -11.40 18.65
CA PRO A 631 -9.16 -11.04 19.45
C PRO A 631 -10.49 -11.33 18.76
N SER A 632 -11.49 -11.77 19.53
CA SER A 632 -12.79 -12.24 19.02
C SER A 632 -13.65 -11.13 18.44
N ASP A 633 -13.49 -9.89 18.90
CA ASP A 633 -14.09 -8.67 18.32
C ASP A 633 -13.60 -8.38 16.90
N THR A 634 -12.47 -8.97 16.47
CA THR A 634 -11.98 -8.91 15.08
C THR A 634 -12.45 -10.06 14.18
N ALA A 635 -13.33 -10.95 14.65
CA ALA A 635 -13.74 -12.17 13.93
C ALA A 635 -14.39 -11.91 12.56
N LEU A 636 -15.00 -10.75 12.33
CA LEU A 636 -15.57 -10.34 11.04
C LEU A 636 -14.53 -10.01 9.96
N HIS A 637 -13.24 -10.04 10.30
CA HIS A 637 -12.14 -9.70 9.39
C HIS A 637 -11.25 -10.90 9.13
N ASP A 638 -10.99 -11.17 7.86
CA ASP A 638 -10.13 -12.27 7.44
C ASP A 638 -8.66 -11.91 7.64
N TRP A 639 -8.03 -12.64 8.57
CA TRP A 639 -6.60 -12.60 8.89
C TRP A 639 -6.30 -13.68 9.94
N THR A 640 -5.07 -14.21 9.90
CA THR A 640 -4.54 -15.16 10.89
C THR A 640 -3.26 -14.54 11.49
N PRO A 641 -3.05 -14.62 12.82
CA PRO A 641 -1.78 -14.17 13.41
C PRO A 641 -0.63 -15.05 12.91
N ASP A 642 0.50 -14.43 12.54
CA ASP A 642 1.71 -15.21 12.26
C ASP A 642 2.30 -15.71 13.60
N GLY A 643 2.60 -17.01 13.66
CA GLY A 643 3.23 -17.62 14.83
C GLY A 643 4.74 -17.42 14.90
N SER A 644 5.41 -16.87 13.87
CA SER A 644 6.86 -16.76 13.79
C SER A 644 7.45 -15.79 14.83
N ALA A 645 7.10 -14.50 14.76
CA ALA A 645 7.47 -13.46 15.71
C ALA A 645 6.43 -12.32 15.72
N GLY A 646 5.94 -11.95 16.91
CA GLY A 646 4.99 -10.84 17.08
C GLY A 646 5.63 -9.45 17.00
N TRP A 647 6.88 -9.34 17.43
CA TRP A 647 7.62 -8.08 17.53
C TRP A 647 9.09 -8.29 17.13
N TYR A 648 9.77 -7.22 16.73
CA TYR A 648 11.23 -7.15 16.62
C TYR A 648 11.74 -5.85 17.26
N TYR A 649 13.02 -5.80 17.66
CA TYR A 649 13.65 -4.54 18.08
C TYR A 649 14.44 -3.96 16.90
N GLY A 650 14.22 -2.69 16.58
CA GLY A 650 14.87 -2.05 15.43
C GLY A 650 14.24 -0.73 15.02
N HIS A 651 14.51 -0.30 13.79
CA HIS A 651 13.95 0.91 13.21
C HIS A 651 12.48 0.72 12.80
N GLY A 652 11.70 1.79 12.97
CA GLY A 652 10.39 1.96 12.35
C GLY A 652 10.48 2.21 10.84
N THR A 653 9.34 2.49 10.20
CA THR A 653 9.27 2.86 8.78
C THR A 653 8.35 4.06 8.58
N ASP A 654 8.37 4.64 7.38
CA ASP A 654 7.57 5.80 6.99
C ASP A 654 7.73 7.00 7.95
N ALA A 655 6.76 7.25 8.83
CA ALA A 655 6.79 8.37 9.77
C ALA A 655 7.39 8.04 11.14
N ALA A 656 7.65 6.77 11.45
CA ALA A 656 8.35 6.36 12.66
C ALA A 656 9.87 6.45 12.42
N THR A 657 10.57 7.20 13.28
CA THR A 657 11.98 7.57 13.06
C THR A 657 12.92 7.03 14.14
N GLY A 658 12.38 6.63 15.29
CA GLY A 658 13.14 6.07 16.39
C GLY A 658 13.63 4.63 16.14
N ILE A 659 14.31 4.12 17.16
CA ILE A 659 14.60 2.70 17.35
C ILE A 659 13.80 2.24 18.57
N GLY A 660 13.14 1.10 18.49
CA GLY A 660 12.27 0.61 19.54
C GLY A 660 11.73 -0.79 19.24
N LEU A 661 10.73 -1.23 19.99
CA LEU A 661 10.01 -2.47 19.73
C LEU A 661 8.94 -2.25 18.65
N VAL A 662 9.13 -2.85 17.48
CA VAL A 662 8.26 -2.67 16.30
C VAL A 662 7.42 -3.91 16.07
N GLN A 663 6.14 -3.68 15.78
CA GLN A 663 5.16 -4.72 15.48
C GLN A 663 5.44 -5.38 14.11
N SER A 664 5.79 -6.67 14.09
CA SER A 664 6.08 -7.41 12.84
C SER A 664 4.85 -8.01 12.16
N THR A 665 3.77 -8.29 12.90
CA THR A 665 2.60 -8.99 12.35
C THR A 665 1.29 -8.62 13.03
N LYS A 666 0.15 -8.89 12.38
CA LYS A 666 -1.18 -8.71 12.97
C LYS A 666 -1.35 -9.61 14.19
N GLY A 667 -1.97 -9.09 15.24
CA GLY A 667 -2.20 -9.83 16.48
C GLY A 667 -1.02 -9.81 17.46
N ALA A 668 0.07 -9.10 17.13
CA ALA A 668 1.23 -8.92 17.99
C ALA A 668 0.85 -8.51 19.42
N ARG A 669 1.34 -9.28 20.40
CA ARG A 669 1.00 -9.10 21.80
C ARG A 669 2.22 -9.29 22.70
N LEU A 670 2.26 -8.53 23.78
CA LEU A 670 3.29 -8.62 24.81
C LEU A 670 2.70 -8.47 26.21
N PHE A 671 3.41 -9.01 27.20
CA PHE A 671 3.05 -8.98 28.61
C PHE A 671 4.27 -8.76 29.50
N TYR A 672 4.04 -8.10 30.64
CA TYR A 672 4.94 -8.15 31.79
C TYR A 672 4.12 -8.26 33.08
N THR A 673 4.41 -9.28 33.88
CA THR A 673 3.84 -9.45 35.23
C THR A 673 4.93 -9.13 36.25
N PRO A 674 4.78 -8.11 37.11
CA PRO A 674 5.77 -7.77 38.14
C PRO A 674 5.88 -8.82 39.25
N VAL A 675 6.99 -8.84 39.98
CA VAL A 675 7.14 -9.64 41.21
C VAL A 675 6.51 -8.91 42.39
N ARG A 676 5.17 -8.96 42.42
CA ARG A 676 4.29 -8.53 43.50
C ARG A 676 2.94 -9.22 43.38
N GLU A 677 2.22 -9.37 44.49
CA GLU A 677 0.87 -9.94 44.48
C GLU A 677 -0.20 -8.93 44.05
N LYS A 678 -0.15 -7.71 44.59
CA LYS A 678 -1.19 -6.67 44.40
C LYS A 678 -0.58 -5.27 44.33
N CYS A 679 -1.25 -4.35 43.64
CA CYS A 679 -1.03 -2.91 43.73
C CYS A 679 -2.35 -2.16 43.88
N ARG A 680 -2.36 -1.04 44.59
CA ARG A 680 -3.52 -0.17 44.71
C ARG A 680 -3.65 0.72 43.49
N ASN A 681 -2.53 1.31 43.06
CA ASN A 681 -2.48 2.12 41.85
C ASN A 681 -1.51 1.51 40.83
N MET A 682 -1.76 1.80 39.56
CA MET A 682 -0.85 1.46 38.47
C MET A 682 -0.86 2.60 37.45
N ARG A 683 0.31 2.98 36.96
CA ARG A 683 0.47 3.99 35.91
C ARG A 683 1.39 3.45 34.83
N VAL A 684 0.94 3.49 33.58
CA VAL A 684 1.70 3.16 32.37
C VAL A 684 1.94 4.45 31.60
N SER A 685 3.18 4.70 31.20
CA SER A 685 3.58 5.80 30.33
C SER A 685 4.35 5.23 29.14
N LEU A 686 3.85 5.48 27.93
CA LEU A 686 4.35 4.90 26.68
C LEU A 686 4.61 6.01 25.67
N ILE A 687 5.75 5.92 24.97
CA ILE A 687 5.99 6.70 23.75
C ILE A 687 5.83 5.77 22.55
N ALA A 688 4.83 6.07 21.73
CA ALA A 688 4.52 5.34 20.50
C ALA A 688 4.81 6.20 19.26
N GLU A 689 5.40 5.59 18.25
CA GLU A 689 5.63 6.18 16.93
C GLU A 689 4.89 5.33 15.89
N PRO A 690 3.66 5.71 15.47
CA PRO A 690 2.98 5.05 14.37
C PRO A 690 3.68 5.37 13.04
N CYS A 691 3.87 4.35 12.20
CA CYS A 691 4.44 4.52 10.86
C CYS A 691 3.56 5.42 9.96
N LYS A 692 2.26 5.55 10.26
CA LYS A 692 1.32 6.44 9.55
C LYS A 692 1.41 7.89 10.05
N GLY A 693 2.08 8.75 9.26
CA GLY A 693 2.26 10.18 9.56
C GLY A 693 0.99 11.04 9.68
N PRO A 694 -0.07 10.88 8.86
CA PRO A 694 -1.24 11.77 8.90
C PRO A 694 -2.14 11.67 10.14
N GLY A 695 -1.92 10.74 11.07
CA GLY A 695 -2.69 10.60 12.31
C GLY A 695 -3.76 9.50 12.31
N GLN A 696 -3.89 8.74 11.22
CA GLN A 696 -4.80 7.60 11.12
C GLN A 696 -4.29 6.30 11.76
N GLY A 697 -3.01 6.26 12.19
CA GLY A 697 -2.38 5.15 12.91
C GLY A 697 -2.16 3.85 12.12
N PHE A 698 -3.25 3.27 11.61
CA PHE A 698 -3.36 1.88 11.18
C PHE A 698 -3.65 1.76 9.66
N GLY A 699 -3.63 0.54 9.12
CA GLY A 699 -3.72 0.28 7.68
C GLY A 699 -5.11 0.50 7.08
N SER A 700 -6.15 0.04 7.74
CA SER A 700 -7.56 0.14 7.33
C SER A 700 -8.50 0.18 8.54
N ALA A 701 -9.73 0.66 8.38
CA ALA A 701 -10.74 0.73 9.45
C ALA A 701 -11.45 -0.62 9.70
N THR A 702 -10.70 -1.72 9.62
CA THR A 702 -11.23 -3.09 9.66
C THR A 702 -10.80 -3.77 10.97
N GLY A 703 -11.28 -3.24 12.10
CA GLY A 703 -10.94 -3.73 13.45
C GLY A 703 -9.45 -3.63 13.78
N GLN A 704 -8.75 -2.61 13.27
CA GLN A 704 -7.33 -2.37 13.53
C GLN A 704 -7.16 -1.36 14.67
N TYR A 705 -6.57 -1.83 15.76
CA TYR A 705 -6.35 -1.07 16.98
C TYR A 705 -5.08 -1.49 17.73
N MET A 706 -4.72 -0.69 18.74
CA MET A 706 -3.76 -1.02 19.79
C MET A 706 -4.42 -0.80 21.15
N ASP A 707 -4.43 -1.84 21.99
CA ASP A 707 -4.90 -1.78 23.36
C ASP A 707 -3.70 -1.77 24.32
N ILE A 708 -3.65 -0.79 25.22
CA ILE A 708 -2.68 -0.69 26.32
C ILE A 708 -3.41 -1.11 27.61
N CYS A 709 -3.18 -2.35 28.05
CA CYS A 709 -3.90 -2.95 29.17
C CYS A 709 -3.20 -2.67 30.50
N ILE A 710 -3.99 -2.28 31.50
CA ILE A 710 -3.55 -1.92 32.85
C ILE A 710 -4.33 -2.71 33.89
N LYS A 711 -3.68 -3.04 35.02
CA LYS A 711 -4.24 -3.90 36.07
C LYS A 711 -4.80 -5.22 35.52
N PHE A 712 -4.09 -5.78 34.53
CA PHE A 712 -4.53 -6.90 33.71
C PHE A 712 -4.13 -8.24 34.35
N ASP A 713 -4.96 -9.26 34.16
CA ASP A 713 -4.61 -10.66 34.32
C ASP A 713 -4.42 -11.29 32.92
N PRO A 714 -3.18 -11.66 32.54
CA PRO A 714 -2.87 -12.21 31.24
C PRO A 714 -3.27 -13.68 31.06
N VAL A 715 -3.68 -14.38 32.13
CA VAL A 715 -4.17 -15.77 32.07
C VAL A 715 -5.66 -15.79 31.77
N SER A 716 -6.48 -15.07 32.55
CA SER A 716 -7.92 -14.99 32.28
C SER A 716 -8.29 -13.99 31.18
N LEU A 717 -7.37 -13.11 30.75
CA LEU A 717 -7.65 -11.98 29.86
C LEU A 717 -8.71 -11.03 30.42
N THR A 718 -8.52 -10.60 31.67
CA THR A 718 -9.45 -9.74 32.43
C THR A 718 -8.73 -8.50 32.94
N GLY A 719 -9.37 -7.32 32.90
CA GLY A 719 -8.79 -6.07 33.38
C GLY A 719 -9.34 -4.85 32.61
N TYR A 720 -8.54 -3.79 32.51
CA TYR A 720 -8.91 -2.58 31.78
C TYR A 720 -7.86 -2.23 30.72
N ALA A 721 -8.24 -1.48 29.70
CA ALA A 721 -7.30 -0.95 28.72
C ALA A 721 -7.72 0.42 28.18
N LEU A 722 -6.73 1.13 27.62
CA LEU A 722 -6.99 2.17 26.62
C LEU A 722 -6.92 1.54 25.24
N ARG A 723 -8.01 1.60 24.48
CA ARG A 723 -8.05 1.27 23.05
C ARG A 723 -7.76 2.49 22.19
N ILE A 724 -6.89 2.32 21.20
CA ILE A 724 -6.58 3.28 20.15
C ILE A 724 -6.94 2.62 18.82
N GLU A 725 -8.01 3.07 18.16
CA GLU A 725 -8.62 2.36 17.02
C GLU A 725 -8.81 3.27 15.81
N ARG A 726 -8.58 2.73 14.60
CA ARG A 726 -8.99 3.41 13.36
C ARG A 726 -10.42 3.05 13.00
N THR A 727 -11.34 3.99 13.14
CA THR A 727 -12.76 3.82 12.74
C THR A 727 -13.01 4.32 11.31
N PRO A 728 -14.16 3.99 10.69
CA PRO A 728 -14.54 4.46 9.35
C PRO A 728 -14.86 5.96 9.24
N ASP A 729 -14.98 6.66 10.38
CA ASP A 729 -15.53 8.01 10.45
C ASP A 729 -14.51 9.10 10.04
N PHE A 730 -13.21 8.81 10.19
CA PHE A 730 -12.13 9.75 9.94
C PHE A 730 -10.97 9.10 9.15
N ASN A 731 -10.38 9.84 8.20
CA ASN A 731 -9.26 9.37 7.37
C ASN A 731 -7.87 9.84 7.84
N LYS A 732 -7.81 10.77 8.81
CA LYS A 732 -6.58 11.36 9.38
C LYS A 732 -6.62 11.41 10.93
N ALA A 733 -7.41 10.55 11.54
CA ALA A 733 -7.56 10.46 13.00
C ALA A 733 -7.81 9.01 13.43
N VAL A 734 -7.65 8.76 14.72
CA VAL A 734 -8.07 7.54 15.41
C VAL A 734 -8.99 7.91 16.57
N THR A 735 -9.74 6.94 17.09
CA THR A 735 -10.51 7.09 18.33
C THR A 735 -9.77 6.48 19.51
N PHE A 736 -9.74 7.20 20.62
CA PHE A 736 -9.28 6.70 21.92
C PHE A 736 -10.49 6.39 22.79
N THR A 737 -10.53 5.21 23.39
CA THR A 737 -11.66 4.72 24.22
C THR A 737 -11.13 3.88 25.37
N LEU A 738 -11.55 4.15 26.61
CA LEU A 738 -11.34 3.22 27.73
C LEU A 738 -12.27 2.01 27.58
N VAL A 739 -11.72 0.81 27.74
CA VAL A 739 -12.43 -0.48 27.61
C VAL A 739 -12.20 -1.38 28.81
N GLN A 740 -13.15 -2.27 29.09
CA GLN A 740 -13.02 -3.37 30.04
C GLN A 740 -12.90 -4.70 29.30
N TYR A 741 -11.95 -5.51 29.77
CA TYR A 741 -11.75 -6.91 29.39
C TYR A 741 -12.39 -7.82 30.45
N SER A 742 -13.24 -8.75 30.01
CA SER A 742 -13.86 -9.77 30.84
C SER A 742 -13.72 -11.12 30.16
N SER A 743 -12.81 -11.98 30.62
CA SER A 743 -12.53 -13.28 30.01
C SER A 743 -12.24 -13.22 28.49
N GLY A 744 -11.51 -12.19 28.06
CA GLY A 744 -11.19 -11.93 26.65
C GLY A 744 -12.28 -11.20 25.84
N ALA A 745 -13.51 -11.07 26.35
CA ALA A 745 -14.53 -10.21 25.75
C ALA A 745 -14.26 -8.73 26.12
N VAL A 746 -14.40 -7.83 25.14
CA VAL A 746 -14.08 -6.40 25.30
C VAL A 746 -15.35 -5.56 25.20
N SER A 747 -15.48 -4.55 26.07
CA SER A 747 -16.59 -3.60 26.06
C SER A 747 -16.14 -2.16 26.37
N PRO A 748 -16.70 -1.13 25.73
CA PRO A 748 -16.36 0.26 26.02
C PRO A 748 -16.97 0.74 27.35
N ILE A 749 -16.17 1.45 28.14
CA ILE A 749 -16.55 2.03 29.45
C ILE A 749 -16.42 3.56 29.49
N SER A 750 -16.24 4.19 28.33
CA SER A 750 -16.17 5.65 28.17
C SER A 750 -16.67 6.06 26.78
N LYS A 751 -16.95 7.35 26.58
CA LYS A 751 -17.18 7.91 25.24
C LYS A 751 -15.85 8.02 24.51
N ALA A 752 -15.82 7.62 23.24
CA ALA A 752 -14.66 7.75 22.39
C ALA A 752 -14.27 9.21 22.14
N VAL A 753 -12.96 9.50 22.08
CA VAL A 753 -12.40 10.79 21.65
C VAL A 753 -11.67 10.59 20.33
N ALA A 754 -12.16 11.22 19.27
CA ALA A 754 -11.48 11.27 17.97
C ALA A 754 -10.34 12.28 18.01
N THR A 755 -9.16 11.91 17.51
CA THR A 755 -7.96 12.76 17.58
C THR A 755 -6.97 12.47 16.46
N SER A 756 -6.25 13.52 16.04
CA SER A 756 -5.04 13.40 15.20
C SER A 756 -3.75 13.34 16.01
N CYS A 757 -3.79 13.17 17.34
CA CYS A 757 -2.61 13.15 18.20
C CYS A 757 -1.81 11.83 18.12
N TYR A 758 -2.32 10.79 17.46
CA TYR A 758 -1.58 9.54 17.25
C TYR A 758 -0.62 9.68 16.07
N ARG A 759 0.44 10.46 16.28
CA ARG A 759 1.52 10.79 15.34
C ARG A 759 2.86 10.82 16.05
N ASN A 760 3.94 10.42 15.38
CA ASN A 760 5.29 10.41 15.93
C ASN A 760 5.73 11.82 16.40
N PRO A 761 6.22 12.00 17.64
CA PRO A 761 6.16 11.07 18.77
C PRO A 761 4.85 11.27 19.56
N CYS A 762 4.14 10.18 19.86
CA CYS A 762 2.90 10.21 20.65
C CYS A 762 3.20 9.75 22.08
N THR A 763 3.02 10.64 23.06
CA THR A 763 3.10 10.29 24.49
C THR A 763 1.71 9.90 24.97
N ILE A 764 1.58 8.70 25.53
CA ILE A 764 0.34 8.12 26.04
C ILE A 764 0.55 7.74 27.51
N VAL A 765 -0.37 8.14 28.38
CA VAL A 765 -0.38 7.78 29.81
C VAL A 765 -1.73 7.14 30.14
N VAL A 766 -1.70 6.00 30.80
CA VAL A 766 -2.88 5.32 31.36
C VAL A 766 -2.64 5.14 32.85
N GLU A 767 -3.57 5.59 33.70
CA GLU A 767 -3.46 5.43 35.16
C GLU A 767 -4.78 4.87 35.72
N LEU A 768 -4.66 3.86 36.58
CA LEU A 768 -5.74 3.43 37.46
C LEU A 768 -5.35 3.76 38.89
N ARG A 769 -6.07 4.70 39.50
CA ARG A 769 -5.85 5.19 40.87
C ARG A 769 -7.14 5.02 41.66
N GLY A 770 -7.17 4.07 42.60
CA GLY A 770 -8.38 3.70 43.32
C GLY A 770 -9.46 3.13 42.39
N ASP A 771 -10.60 3.80 42.31
CA ASP A 771 -11.74 3.48 41.43
C ASP A 771 -11.70 4.25 40.09
N ARG A 772 -10.66 5.05 39.84
CA ARG A 772 -10.59 5.98 38.71
C ARG A 772 -9.59 5.50 37.68
N LEU A 773 -10.08 5.11 36.50
CA LEU A 773 -9.27 4.89 35.31
C LEU A 773 -9.21 6.20 34.51
N THR A 774 -8.02 6.60 34.07
CA THR A 774 -7.78 7.75 33.21
C THR A 774 -6.83 7.41 32.07
N ALA A 775 -6.98 8.14 30.97
CA ALA A 775 -6.00 8.14 29.89
C ALA A 775 -5.77 9.56 29.35
N LEU A 776 -4.50 9.86 29.08
CA LEU A 776 -4.04 11.11 28.45
C LEU A 776 -3.20 10.76 27.23
N ALA A 777 -3.37 11.46 26.12
CA ALA A 777 -2.47 11.33 24.96
C ALA A 777 -2.23 12.67 24.25
N ARG A 778 -0.99 12.90 23.81
CA ARG A 778 -0.55 14.10 23.08
C ARG A 778 0.62 13.78 22.16
N THR A 779 0.86 14.61 21.15
CA THR A 779 2.01 14.48 20.24
C THR A 779 2.93 15.69 20.27
N GLY A 780 4.21 15.47 19.98
CA GLY A 780 5.17 16.53 19.65
C GLY A 780 5.11 16.99 18.19
N ALA A 781 4.34 16.31 17.33
CA ALA A 781 4.19 16.69 15.92
C ALA A 781 3.46 18.03 15.76
N PRO A 782 3.80 18.84 14.72
CA PRO A 782 3.07 20.07 14.39
C PRO A 782 1.56 19.85 14.29
N ALA A 783 0.76 20.86 14.64
CA ALA A 783 -0.70 20.77 14.56
C ALA A 783 -1.14 20.33 13.15
N ALA A 784 -2.05 19.36 13.08
CA ALA A 784 -2.64 18.97 11.81
C ALA A 784 -3.61 20.07 11.33
N GLU A 785 -3.75 20.25 10.02
CA GLU A 785 -4.84 21.06 9.44
C GLU A 785 -6.19 20.41 9.80
N ALA A 786 -6.83 20.92 10.86
CA ALA A 786 -8.09 20.40 11.39
C ALA A 786 -9.27 21.18 10.82
N ALA A 787 -9.96 20.59 9.83
CA ALA A 787 -11.22 21.13 9.28
C ALA A 787 -12.47 20.61 10.01
N ASP A 788 -12.35 19.58 10.86
CA ASP A 788 -13.46 18.95 11.56
C ASP A 788 -13.38 19.23 13.08
N PRO A 789 -14.33 19.98 13.67
CA PRO A 789 -14.37 20.27 15.12
C PRO A 789 -14.51 19.04 16.03
N ALA A 790 -14.88 17.86 15.50
CA ALA A 790 -14.94 16.61 16.25
C ALA A 790 -13.54 16.07 16.60
N ILE A 791 -12.53 16.35 15.78
CA ILE A 791 -11.16 15.87 15.96
C ILE A 791 -10.42 16.76 16.97
N LYS A 792 -10.01 16.18 18.11
CA LYS A 792 -9.33 16.90 19.19
C LYS A 792 -7.80 16.88 19.03
N PRO A 793 -7.07 17.92 19.46
CA PRO A 793 -5.61 17.99 19.35
C PRO A 793 -4.89 17.05 20.35
N ASP A 794 -5.57 16.68 21.43
CA ASP A 794 -5.12 15.78 22.50
C ASP A 794 -6.29 14.93 23.01
N VAL A 795 -5.99 14.01 23.92
CA VAL A 795 -6.97 13.10 24.54
C VAL A 795 -6.94 13.29 26.05
N SER A 796 -8.13 13.41 26.63
CA SER A 796 -8.38 13.24 28.06
C SER A 796 -9.62 12.40 28.27
N LEU A 797 -9.46 11.23 28.90
CA LEU A 797 -10.52 10.26 29.17
C LEU A 797 -10.52 9.89 30.65
N SER A 798 -11.72 9.64 31.20
CA SER A 798 -11.88 9.10 32.54
C SER A 798 -13.12 8.23 32.66
N ALA A 799 -13.03 7.16 33.45
CA ALA A 799 -14.13 6.28 33.83
C ALA A 799 -14.01 5.89 35.32
N THR A 800 -15.15 5.71 35.99
CA THR A 800 -15.20 4.99 37.26
C THR A 800 -15.23 3.49 36.97
N VAL A 801 -14.40 2.71 37.66
CA VAL A 801 -14.20 1.29 37.46
C VAL A 801 -14.14 0.53 38.78
N SER A 802 -14.47 -0.76 38.76
CA SER A 802 -14.28 -1.63 39.92
C SER A 802 -12.78 -1.90 40.14
N PRO A 803 -12.26 -1.80 41.37
CA PRO A 803 -10.90 -2.20 41.68
C PRO A 803 -10.65 -3.68 41.32
N THR A 804 -9.53 -3.97 40.68
CA THR A 804 -9.08 -5.33 40.36
C THR A 804 -7.76 -5.64 41.06
N ASP A 805 -7.50 -6.90 41.36
CA ASP A 805 -6.22 -7.32 41.96
C ASP A 805 -5.07 -7.41 40.94
N GLY A 806 -5.38 -7.52 39.64
CA GLY A 806 -4.41 -7.67 38.56
C GLY A 806 -3.30 -6.61 38.58
N THR A 807 -2.08 -7.01 38.23
CA THR A 807 -0.87 -6.17 38.31
C THR A 807 -0.10 -6.08 37.00
N SER A 808 -0.45 -6.89 35.99
CA SER A 808 0.31 -6.98 34.74
C SER A 808 0.00 -5.83 33.79
N LEU A 809 1.01 -5.48 32.98
CA LEU A 809 0.86 -4.76 31.73
C LEU A 809 0.61 -5.78 30.60
N ALA A 810 -0.26 -5.43 29.65
CA ALA A 810 -0.26 -6.05 28.33
C ALA A 810 -0.35 -4.97 27.24
N ILE A 811 0.17 -5.27 26.04
CA ILE A 811 -0.17 -4.51 24.83
C ILE A 811 -0.62 -5.50 23.77
N GLN A 812 -1.79 -5.27 23.17
CA GLN A 812 -2.35 -6.05 22.07
C GLN A 812 -2.48 -5.15 20.84
N HIS A 813 -1.94 -5.58 19.70
CA HIS A 813 -2.02 -4.84 18.43
C HIS A 813 -2.65 -5.69 17.33
N THR A 814 -3.64 -5.16 16.61
CA THR A 814 -4.34 -5.88 15.52
C THR A 814 -4.12 -5.25 14.13
N GLY A 815 -3.39 -4.13 14.07
CA GLY A 815 -3.06 -3.44 12.81
C GLY A 815 -2.15 -4.22 11.86
N SER A 816 -2.17 -3.86 10.57
CA SER A 816 -1.20 -4.35 9.59
C SER A 816 0.23 -3.87 9.89
N ALA A 817 1.25 -4.66 9.55
CA ALA A 817 2.66 -4.32 9.82
C ALA A 817 3.29 -3.36 8.77
N GLY A 818 4.61 -3.18 8.84
CA GLY A 818 5.42 -2.34 7.94
C GLY A 818 5.02 -0.87 7.99
N ALA A 819 4.69 -0.29 6.83
CA ALA A 819 4.17 1.07 6.67
C ALA A 819 2.88 1.38 7.45
N SER A 820 2.29 0.42 8.16
CA SER A 820 1.11 0.60 9.03
C SER A 820 1.34 0.14 10.48
N ALA A 821 2.58 -0.24 10.81
CA ALA A 821 2.95 -0.69 12.15
C ALA A 821 3.02 0.46 13.16
N THR A 822 3.19 0.10 14.43
CA THR A 822 3.58 1.00 15.51
C THR A 822 4.93 0.57 16.09
N LEU A 823 5.83 1.53 16.29
CA LEU A 823 7.04 1.39 17.10
C LEU A 823 6.74 1.85 18.54
N LEU A 824 7.10 1.03 19.52
CA LEU A 824 7.07 1.36 20.94
C LEU A 824 8.49 1.74 21.36
N ARG A 825 8.73 3.03 21.64
CA ARG A 825 10.08 3.55 21.85
C ARG A 825 10.51 3.43 23.31
N ASP A 826 9.70 3.99 24.20
CA ASP A 826 10.00 4.10 25.62
C ASP A 826 8.76 3.69 26.41
N LEU A 827 8.94 2.85 27.43
CA LEU A 827 7.89 2.39 28.34
C LEU A 827 8.34 2.55 29.80
N GLU A 828 7.49 3.17 30.59
CA GLU A 828 7.58 3.23 32.05
C GLU A 828 6.29 2.64 32.65
N VAL A 829 6.42 1.77 33.65
CA VAL A 829 5.30 1.33 34.48
C VAL A 829 5.64 1.56 35.95
N ASN A 830 4.71 2.16 36.68
CA ASN A 830 4.78 2.36 38.13
C ASN A 830 3.64 1.62 38.83
N TRP A 831 3.94 1.05 40.00
CA TRP A 831 3.04 0.28 40.83
C TRP A 831 3.14 0.71 42.30
N ASP A 832 2.08 1.36 42.80
CA ASP A 832 1.93 1.74 44.21
C ASP A 832 1.10 0.71 44.98
#